data_AF-A0AA38ZYF7-F1
#
_entry.id   AF-A0AA38ZYF7-F1
#
_cell.length_a   1.000
_cell.length_b   1.000
_cell.length_c   1.000
_cell.angle_alpha   90.00
_cell.angle_beta   90.00
_cell.angle_gamma   90.00
#
_symmetry.space_group_name_H-M   'P 1'
#
loop_
_entity.id
_entity.type
_entity.pdbx_description
1 polymer ?
#
loop_
_entity_poly.entity_id
_entity_poly.type
_entity_poly.pdbx_seq_one_letter_code
_entity_poly.pdbx_strand_id
1 'polypeptide(L)'
;MENVETISLDLSRLKEKWFTTKIFAQMKKVFAKMKKLRLLKVYYSHGVQHKMRLPEGFEFPSNLNYLDWEGLVSLPSNFHGEKLVAINLKSSNIKELFKGEKCFAELKFIDLSNSQQLIKIPKFSRMPKLEKLNLEGCVSFCKLHSSIGTFSEMRFLRELNFSESGIRELPSSIGSLISLETLDLSKCSKFEKFPDIFFVNMRHLKMLLLSDSGIRELPTSIECLEALEWLSLDNCSNFEKFPEIQKNMENLCYLNLENSAIKEISCWTSHLTRLQSLLLNDCKNLRFFNSSLQLKSLESCFLNNCSNLEIFSESCFLNNCSNLEIFSEEDMEHSKGLSLRERRIYLGRLELSNCENLETLPNSIGMTRLRRLLVRNCPKLHKLPDSLRGLQHCLEQLDVSGCSLMAGAIPDDLWCLFSLRSLNVSGNNIDCIPGGIIHLSRLISLSMNHCLMLKEIPELPSSLRRIAARGCPLLETLSSDAKHPLWSSLPNCLKSISIQDFPTSSYWRYYNLSEVVIPGSRGIPEWISHKSMGDEITIDLPKNWFEDNNFLGFALFCHHVHVPLDDDIRKTFYVRFFPFDTLRLLISDGDQFGDVETSRSIPNRRQDMKNSTFFADPALTVVYFPQIAISSEYRSNRWNKFKASFLASFGPDFKAGYKVESCGIHLIYKKAQDHPQQSLQLFNVKRSHDDTEDHPHHKK
;
A
#
# COMPACT_ATOMS: atom_id res chain seq x y z
N MET A 1 8.26 -22.42 -50.71
CA MET A 1 9.04 -22.23 -49.46
C MET A 1 10.13 -21.17 -49.59
N GLU A 2 10.61 -20.81 -50.79
CA GLU A 2 11.70 -19.83 -50.95
C GLU A 2 11.40 -18.42 -50.44
N ASN A 3 10.12 -18.03 -50.39
CA ASN A 3 9.67 -16.72 -49.90
C ASN A 3 9.34 -16.68 -48.40
N VAL A 4 9.55 -17.77 -47.65
CA VAL A 4 9.27 -17.78 -46.21
C VAL A 4 10.35 -16.97 -45.48
N GLU A 5 9.93 -15.89 -44.80
CA GLU A 5 10.83 -15.01 -44.04
C GLU A 5 10.82 -15.28 -42.53
N THR A 6 9.73 -15.87 -42.02
CA THR A 6 9.49 -16.05 -40.58
C THR A 6 8.96 -17.46 -40.31
N ILE A 7 9.52 -18.10 -39.28
CA ILE A 7 9.04 -19.37 -38.75
C ILE A 7 8.91 -19.27 -37.23
N SER A 8 7.81 -19.78 -36.72
CA SER A 8 7.55 -19.96 -35.29
C SER A 8 7.06 -21.39 -35.10
N LEU A 9 7.84 -22.21 -34.42
CA LEU A 9 7.54 -23.60 -34.13
C LEU A 9 7.19 -23.75 -32.66
N ASP A 10 5.93 -24.11 -32.42
CA ASP A 10 5.49 -24.55 -31.10
C ASP A 10 5.67 -26.07 -31.00
N LEU A 11 6.60 -26.48 -30.16
CA LEU A 11 6.91 -27.89 -29.89
C LEU A 11 6.23 -28.40 -28.61
N SER A 12 5.36 -27.60 -27.99
CA SER A 12 4.58 -27.95 -26.79
C SER A 12 3.86 -29.29 -26.84
N ARG A 13 3.32 -29.64 -28.01
CA ARG A 13 2.48 -30.83 -28.21
C ARG A 13 3.27 -32.09 -28.53
N LEU A 14 4.59 -31.99 -28.72
CA LEU A 14 5.43 -33.14 -29.03
C LEU A 14 5.70 -33.95 -27.76
N LYS A 15 5.19 -35.18 -27.74
CA LYS A 15 5.49 -36.17 -26.68
C LYS A 15 6.90 -36.77 -26.81
N GLU A 16 7.51 -36.66 -27.99
CA GLU A 16 8.82 -37.24 -28.27
C GLU A 16 9.96 -36.36 -27.72
N LYS A 17 10.82 -36.97 -26.89
CA LYS A 17 11.84 -36.29 -26.08
C LYS A 17 13.12 -35.89 -26.83
N TRP A 18 13.23 -36.29 -28.10
CA TRP A 18 14.41 -36.05 -28.94
C TRP A 18 13.94 -35.98 -30.39
N PHE A 19 14.41 -34.99 -31.13
CA PHE A 19 14.36 -35.06 -32.57
C PHE A 19 15.27 -36.21 -33.00
N THR A 20 14.70 -37.22 -33.66
CA THR A 20 15.51 -38.26 -34.29
C THR A 20 16.47 -37.62 -35.30
N THR A 21 17.62 -38.23 -35.53
CA THR A 21 18.53 -37.85 -36.62
C THR A 21 17.80 -37.74 -37.96
N LYS A 22 16.75 -38.55 -38.15
CA LYS A 22 15.85 -38.51 -39.30
C LYS A 22 15.03 -37.21 -39.38
N ILE A 23 14.42 -36.76 -38.29
CA ILE A 23 13.67 -35.49 -38.28
C ILE A 23 14.61 -34.31 -38.51
N PHE A 24 15.78 -34.30 -37.87
CA PHE A 24 16.78 -33.25 -38.13
C PHE A 24 17.28 -33.24 -39.58
N ALA A 25 17.49 -34.42 -40.19
CA ALA A 25 17.84 -34.49 -41.61
C ALA A 25 16.73 -33.93 -42.51
N GLN A 26 15.47 -34.11 -42.14
CA GLN A 26 14.33 -33.49 -42.83
C GLN A 26 14.29 -31.98 -42.61
N MET A 27 14.45 -31.50 -41.37
CA MET A 27 14.53 -30.07 -41.06
C MET A 27 15.67 -29.39 -41.82
N LYS A 28 16.85 -30.02 -41.90
CA LYS A 28 17.99 -29.54 -42.70
C LYS A 28 17.60 -29.37 -44.17
N LYS A 29 16.93 -30.36 -44.76
CA LYS A 29 16.44 -30.28 -46.15
C LYS A 29 15.39 -29.17 -46.35
N VAL A 30 14.54 -28.92 -45.35
CA VAL A 30 13.51 -27.87 -45.41
C VAL A 30 14.15 -26.48 -45.29
N PHE A 31 15.01 -26.27 -44.28
CA PHE A 31 15.72 -25.01 -44.07
C PHE A 31 16.63 -24.65 -45.25
N ALA A 32 17.25 -25.63 -45.90
CA ALA A 32 18.03 -25.39 -47.13
C ALA A 32 17.21 -24.77 -48.27
N LYS A 33 15.88 -24.97 -48.31
CA LYS A 33 14.97 -24.37 -49.31
C LYS A 33 14.46 -22.98 -48.91
N MET A 34 14.65 -22.56 -47.66
CA MET A 34 14.11 -21.31 -47.10
C MET A 34 15.16 -20.20 -47.11
N LYS A 35 15.61 -19.82 -48.31
CA LYS A 35 16.73 -18.88 -48.50
C LYS A 35 16.47 -17.47 -47.94
N LYS A 36 15.21 -17.07 -47.78
CA LYS A 36 14.82 -15.75 -47.24
C LYS A 36 14.50 -15.76 -45.74
N LEU A 37 14.68 -16.88 -45.03
CA LEU A 37 14.34 -16.96 -43.61
C LEU A 37 15.24 -16.01 -42.79
N ARG A 38 14.58 -15.10 -42.06
CA ARG A 38 15.20 -14.08 -41.19
C ARG A 38 14.86 -14.27 -39.73
N LEU A 39 13.71 -14.86 -39.42
CA LEU A 39 13.26 -15.07 -38.05
C LEU A 39 12.92 -16.54 -37.82
N LEU A 40 13.52 -17.12 -36.78
CA LEU A 40 13.23 -18.47 -36.33
C LEU A 40 12.95 -18.45 -34.83
N LYS A 41 11.71 -18.80 -34.44
CA LYS A 41 11.34 -19.07 -33.06
C LYS A 41 11.04 -20.54 -32.85
N VAL A 42 11.53 -21.11 -31.76
CA VAL A 42 11.25 -22.48 -31.33
C VAL A 42 11.02 -22.46 -29.83
N TYR A 43 9.79 -22.80 -29.39
CA TYR A 43 9.40 -22.80 -27.98
C TYR A 43 8.69 -24.10 -27.57
N TYR A 44 8.70 -24.36 -26.27
CA TYR A 44 8.05 -25.50 -25.61
C TYR A 44 7.06 -24.99 -24.57
N SER A 45 5.95 -25.69 -24.33
CA SER A 45 5.06 -25.35 -23.21
C SER A 45 5.51 -25.99 -21.91
N HIS A 46 5.65 -25.15 -20.89
CA HIS A 46 5.54 -25.42 -19.46
C HIS A 46 6.39 -26.53 -18.84
N GLY A 47 7.38 -26.08 -18.06
CA GLY A 47 7.69 -26.67 -16.74
C GLY A 47 8.64 -27.87 -16.71
N VAL A 48 8.97 -28.45 -17.86
CA VAL A 48 9.97 -29.53 -17.90
C VAL A 48 11.20 -29.04 -18.64
N GLN A 49 12.35 -29.07 -17.98
CA GLN A 49 13.68 -28.75 -18.52
C GLN A 49 14.08 -29.72 -19.65
N HIS A 50 13.41 -29.65 -20.80
CA HIS A 50 13.71 -30.49 -21.96
C HIS A 50 14.92 -29.92 -22.69
N LYS A 51 16.06 -30.60 -22.53
CA LYS A 51 17.36 -30.20 -23.08
C LYS A 51 17.51 -30.73 -24.51
N MET A 52 17.54 -29.84 -25.51
CA MET A 52 17.65 -30.23 -26.91
C MET A 52 19.10 -30.18 -27.40
N ARG A 53 19.62 -31.32 -27.89
CA ARG A 53 20.91 -31.40 -28.57
C ARG A 53 20.72 -31.32 -30.08
N LEU A 54 21.40 -30.39 -30.73
CA LEU A 54 21.51 -30.37 -32.18
C LEU A 54 22.50 -31.45 -32.64
N PRO A 55 22.22 -32.17 -33.74
CA PRO A 55 23.15 -33.14 -34.29
C PRO A 55 24.38 -32.43 -34.87
N GLU A 56 25.48 -33.18 -34.93
CA GLU A 56 26.71 -32.70 -35.54
C GLU A 56 26.49 -32.37 -37.03
N GLY A 57 26.95 -31.19 -37.47
CA GLY A 57 26.74 -30.70 -38.84
C GLY A 57 25.34 -30.12 -39.13
N PHE A 58 24.53 -29.82 -38.10
CA PHE A 58 23.33 -29.01 -38.27
C PHE A 58 23.69 -27.62 -38.78
N GLU A 59 22.99 -27.15 -39.82
CA GLU A 59 23.23 -25.86 -40.45
C GLU A 59 22.01 -24.96 -40.24
N PHE A 60 22.23 -23.79 -39.67
CA PHE A 60 21.21 -22.77 -39.57
C PHE A 60 21.07 -22.01 -40.89
N PRO A 61 19.88 -21.46 -41.18
CA PRO A 61 19.69 -20.56 -42.32
C PRO A 61 20.66 -19.39 -42.28
N SER A 62 21.35 -19.13 -43.39
CA SER A 62 22.44 -18.15 -43.46
C SER A 62 22.01 -16.68 -43.42
N ASN A 63 20.71 -16.39 -43.57
CA ASN A 63 20.14 -15.04 -43.57
C ASN A 63 19.38 -14.71 -42.28
N LEU A 64 19.63 -15.47 -41.21
CA LEU A 64 18.92 -15.29 -39.95
C LEU A 64 19.34 -13.98 -39.26
N ASN A 65 18.34 -13.15 -38.94
CA ASN A 65 18.47 -11.91 -38.18
C ASN A 65 18.01 -12.08 -36.73
N TYR A 66 17.07 -12.99 -36.47
CA TYR A 66 16.49 -13.22 -35.16
C TYR A 66 16.39 -14.71 -34.89
N LEU A 67 17.01 -15.15 -33.80
CA LEU A 67 16.95 -16.52 -33.31
C LEU A 67 16.36 -16.53 -31.90
N ASP A 68 15.27 -17.24 -31.70
CA ASP A 68 14.67 -17.51 -30.40
C ASP A 68 14.50 -19.02 -30.24
N TRP A 69 15.25 -19.61 -29.32
CA TRP A 69 15.29 -21.05 -29.13
C TRP A 69 15.46 -21.40 -27.66
N GLU A 70 14.37 -21.87 -27.05
CA GLU A 70 14.36 -22.28 -25.66
C GLU A 70 14.92 -23.70 -25.46
N GLY A 71 15.73 -23.90 -24.41
CA GLY A 71 16.19 -25.23 -24.00
C GLY A 71 17.36 -25.82 -24.83
N LEU A 72 18.10 -24.99 -25.55
CA LEU A 72 19.22 -25.45 -26.38
C LEU A 72 20.41 -25.89 -25.51
N VAL A 73 21.06 -27.02 -25.82
CA VAL A 73 22.25 -27.46 -25.06
C VAL A 73 23.53 -26.74 -25.51
N SER A 74 23.68 -26.49 -26.80
CA SER A 74 24.83 -25.79 -27.38
C SER A 74 24.55 -25.35 -28.81
N LEU A 75 25.11 -24.22 -29.23
CA LEU A 75 25.20 -23.88 -30.64
C LEU A 75 26.29 -24.73 -31.33
N PRO A 76 26.08 -25.16 -32.58
CA PRO A 76 27.05 -25.97 -33.30
C PRO A 76 28.25 -25.10 -33.74
N SER A 77 29.43 -25.71 -33.92
CA SER A 77 30.68 -24.97 -34.22
C SER A 77 30.63 -24.24 -35.57
N ASN A 78 29.90 -24.79 -36.54
CA ASN A 78 29.63 -24.21 -37.85
C ASN A 78 28.51 -23.15 -37.84
N PHE A 79 28.02 -22.70 -36.68
CA PHE A 79 26.99 -21.67 -36.62
C PHE A 79 27.47 -20.35 -37.27
N HIS A 80 26.74 -19.89 -38.28
CA HIS A 80 26.96 -18.63 -39.00
C HIS A 80 25.88 -17.64 -38.58
N GLY A 81 26.24 -16.69 -37.74
CA GLY A 81 25.32 -15.73 -37.13
C GLY A 81 25.71 -14.27 -37.38
N GLU A 82 26.56 -14.01 -38.38
CA GLU A 82 27.15 -12.69 -38.63
C GLU A 82 26.09 -11.61 -38.96
N LYS A 83 24.91 -12.02 -39.44
CA LYS A 83 23.74 -11.16 -39.71
C LYS A 83 22.72 -11.07 -38.56
N LEU A 84 22.95 -11.79 -37.46
CA LEU A 84 22.04 -11.77 -36.33
C LEU A 84 22.01 -10.40 -35.69
N VAL A 85 20.80 -9.92 -35.45
CA VAL A 85 20.48 -8.71 -34.70
C VAL A 85 20.08 -9.07 -33.27
N ALA A 86 19.43 -10.22 -33.08
CA ALA A 86 19.05 -10.68 -31.75
C ALA A 86 19.15 -12.20 -31.61
N ILE A 87 19.56 -12.64 -30.43
CA ILE A 87 19.59 -14.04 -30.04
C ILE A 87 18.95 -14.20 -28.66
N ASN A 88 17.89 -14.98 -28.59
CA ASN A 88 17.22 -15.38 -27.36
C ASN A 88 17.37 -16.90 -27.19
N LEU A 89 18.15 -17.29 -26.19
CA LEU A 89 18.36 -18.68 -25.82
C LEU A 89 18.03 -18.85 -24.34
N LYS A 90 16.94 -18.25 -23.87
CA LYS A 90 16.46 -18.42 -22.50
C LYS A 90 16.32 -19.90 -22.12
N SER A 91 16.49 -20.20 -20.84
CA SER A 91 16.40 -21.54 -20.25
C SER A 91 17.30 -22.58 -20.94
N SER A 92 18.37 -22.16 -21.62
CA SER A 92 19.28 -23.04 -22.35
C SER A 92 20.38 -23.60 -21.46
N ASN A 93 20.95 -24.75 -21.80
CA ASN A 93 22.03 -25.37 -21.02
C ASN A 93 23.42 -25.07 -21.62
N ILE A 94 23.54 -23.89 -22.24
CA ILE A 94 24.74 -23.45 -22.96
C ILE A 94 25.82 -23.09 -21.95
N LYS A 95 27.02 -23.67 -22.13
CA LYS A 95 28.21 -23.34 -21.32
C LYS A 95 28.98 -22.11 -21.83
N GLU A 96 29.04 -21.96 -23.14
CA GLU A 96 29.68 -20.86 -23.87
C GLU A 96 28.83 -20.55 -25.11
N LEU A 97 28.45 -19.28 -25.29
CA LEU A 97 27.55 -18.86 -26.37
C LEU A 97 28.14 -19.14 -27.76
N PHE A 98 29.34 -18.64 -28.04
CA PHE A 98 30.02 -18.83 -29.32
C PHE A 98 31.43 -19.39 -29.12
N LYS A 99 31.79 -20.40 -29.92
CA LYS A 99 33.16 -20.93 -30.01
C LYS A 99 33.93 -20.27 -31.16
N GLY A 100 35.24 -20.12 -31.00
CA GLY A 100 36.13 -19.61 -32.07
C GLY A 100 36.24 -18.08 -32.11
N GLU A 101 36.61 -17.52 -33.27
CA GLU A 101 36.97 -16.10 -33.43
C GLU A 101 35.97 -15.21 -34.20
N LYS A 102 34.76 -15.72 -34.45
CA LYS A 102 33.76 -15.05 -35.30
C LYS A 102 33.27 -13.70 -34.72
N CYS A 103 33.04 -12.73 -35.61
CA CYS A 103 32.51 -11.40 -35.29
C CYS A 103 31.00 -11.33 -35.61
N PHE A 104 30.22 -10.74 -34.70
CA PHE A 104 28.77 -10.58 -34.76
C PHE A 104 28.43 -9.09 -34.79
N ALA A 105 28.80 -8.44 -35.90
CA ALA A 105 28.79 -6.98 -36.04
C ALA A 105 27.40 -6.33 -35.93
N GLU A 106 26.33 -7.07 -36.28
CA GLU A 106 24.95 -6.58 -36.24
C GLU A 106 24.20 -6.90 -34.94
N LEU A 107 24.81 -7.66 -34.03
CA LEU A 107 24.13 -8.18 -32.85
C LEU A 107 23.89 -7.07 -31.81
N LYS A 108 22.62 -6.85 -31.49
CA LYS A 108 22.12 -5.82 -30.56
C LYS A 108 21.58 -6.41 -29.27
N PHE A 109 20.97 -7.59 -29.32
CA PHE A 109 20.28 -8.15 -28.17
C PHE A 109 20.71 -9.60 -27.93
N ILE A 110 21.13 -9.90 -26.70
CA ILE A 110 21.46 -11.25 -26.25
C ILE A 110 20.65 -11.53 -24.99
N ASP A 111 19.81 -12.56 -25.04
CA ASP A 111 19.12 -13.09 -23.87
C ASP A 111 19.53 -14.55 -23.65
N LEU A 112 20.22 -14.79 -22.54
CA LEU A 112 20.62 -16.13 -22.07
C LEU A 112 20.01 -16.41 -20.70
N SER A 113 18.93 -15.72 -20.33
CA SER A 113 18.30 -15.84 -19.01
C SER A 113 18.03 -17.32 -18.66
N ASN A 114 18.15 -17.66 -17.39
CA ASN A 114 18.00 -19.01 -16.86
C ASN A 114 18.96 -20.05 -17.47
N SER A 115 20.07 -19.62 -18.10
CA SER A 115 21.11 -20.54 -18.57
C SER A 115 22.05 -20.98 -17.45
N GLN A 116 21.57 -21.89 -16.61
CA GLN A 116 22.24 -22.28 -15.35
C GLN A 116 23.68 -22.81 -15.49
N GLN A 117 24.07 -23.30 -16.67
CA GLN A 117 25.41 -23.86 -16.95
C GLN A 117 26.33 -22.87 -17.67
N LEU A 118 25.88 -21.64 -17.92
CA LEU A 118 26.69 -20.61 -18.58
C LEU A 118 27.84 -20.21 -17.67
N ILE A 119 29.07 -20.40 -18.16
CA ILE A 119 30.30 -20.06 -17.41
C ILE A 119 31.01 -18.89 -18.07
N LYS A 120 30.85 -18.72 -19.38
CA LYS A 120 31.62 -17.76 -20.17
C LYS A 120 30.81 -17.21 -21.32
N ILE A 121 30.99 -15.92 -21.57
CA ILE A 121 30.53 -15.26 -22.79
C ILE A 121 31.72 -14.84 -23.67
N PRO A 122 31.53 -14.74 -24.99
CA PRO A 122 32.55 -14.27 -25.93
C PRO A 122 33.01 -12.84 -25.65
N LYS A 123 34.19 -12.47 -26.16
CA LYS A 123 34.73 -11.10 -26.04
C LYS A 123 33.78 -10.10 -26.70
N PHE A 124 33.46 -9.03 -25.98
CA PHE A 124 32.57 -7.95 -26.44
C PHE A 124 33.08 -7.18 -27.66
N SER A 125 34.40 -7.21 -27.93
CA SER A 125 35.00 -6.65 -29.15
C SER A 125 34.43 -7.21 -30.45
N ARG A 126 33.68 -8.32 -30.36
CA ARG A 126 33.04 -9.00 -31.48
C ARG A 126 31.58 -8.63 -31.65
N MET A 127 31.01 -7.81 -30.76
CA MET A 127 29.60 -7.42 -30.75
C MET A 127 29.49 -5.91 -30.49
N PRO A 128 30.05 -5.07 -31.40
CA PRO A 128 30.19 -3.63 -31.16
C PRO A 128 28.86 -2.88 -31.09
N LYS A 129 27.78 -3.41 -31.68
CA LYS A 129 26.43 -2.82 -31.66
C LYS A 129 25.56 -3.36 -30.52
N LEU A 130 26.12 -4.08 -29.56
CA LEU A 130 25.33 -4.68 -28.48
C LEU A 130 24.66 -3.58 -27.64
N GLU A 131 23.33 -3.67 -27.55
CA GLU A 131 22.47 -2.73 -26.82
C GLU A 131 21.97 -3.31 -25.49
N LYS A 132 21.70 -4.63 -25.44
CA LYS A 132 21.25 -5.30 -24.21
C LYS A 132 21.85 -6.69 -24.06
N LEU A 133 22.23 -7.03 -22.83
CA LEU A 133 22.66 -8.35 -22.44
C LEU A 133 21.89 -8.80 -21.19
N ASN A 134 21.10 -9.86 -21.33
CA ASN A 134 20.39 -10.49 -20.22
C ASN A 134 21.03 -11.84 -19.86
N LEU A 135 21.59 -11.93 -18.65
CA LEU A 135 22.16 -13.13 -18.04
C LEU A 135 21.45 -13.48 -16.72
N GLU A 136 20.18 -13.10 -16.58
CA GLU A 136 19.37 -13.41 -15.41
C GLU A 136 19.40 -14.93 -15.10
N GLY A 137 19.43 -15.35 -13.84
CA GLY A 137 19.38 -16.76 -13.44
C GLY A 137 20.58 -17.61 -13.92
N CYS A 138 21.65 -16.99 -14.42
CA CYS A 138 22.88 -17.69 -14.83
C CYS A 138 23.76 -17.99 -13.62
N VAL A 139 23.33 -18.93 -12.77
CA VAL A 139 23.95 -19.22 -11.45
C VAL A 139 25.42 -19.69 -11.52
N SER A 140 25.87 -20.26 -12.64
CA SER A 140 27.28 -20.65 -12.83
C SER A 140 28.17 -19.51 -13.33
N PHE A 141 27.58 -18.40 -13.77
CA PHE A 141 28.30 -17.28 -14.35
C PHE A 141 28.92 -16.41 -13.25
N CYS A 142 30.20 -16.67 -12.94
CA CYS A 142 30.84 -16.06 -11.77
C CYS A 142 31.65 -14.77 -12.07
N LYS A 143 32.08 -14.58 -13.32
CA LYS A 143 32.99 -13.48 -13.71
C LYS A 143 32.69 -12.98 -15.12
N LEU A 144 32.69 -11.67 -15.27
CA LEU A 144 32.62 -11.01 -16.57
C LEU A 144 34.02 -10.66 -17.09
N HIS A 145 34.24 -10.82 -18.40
CA HIS A 145 35.52 -10.50 -19.01
C HIS A 145 35.73 -8.97 -19.06
N SER A 146 36.94 -8.50 -18.74
CA SER A 146 37.29 -7.07 -18.65
C SER A 146 37.15 -6.29 -19.95
N SER A 147 37.03 -6.96 -21.11
CA SER A 147 36.88 -6.27 -22.40
C SER A 147 35.57 -5.47 -22.54
N ILE A 148 34.57 -5.66 -21.68
CA ILE A 148 33.25 -5.03 -21.87
C ILE A 148 33.30 -3.50 -21.97
N GLY A 149 34.18 -2.83 -21.19
CA GLY A 149 34.31 -1.37 -21.24
C GLY A 149 35.69 -0.86 -21.67
N THR A 150 36.52 -1.71 -22.25
CA THR A 150 37.79 -1.29 -22.89
C THR A 150 37.55 -0.72 -24.29
N PHE A 151 36.44 -1.07 -24.93
CA PHE A 151 36.16 -0.71 -26.32
C PHE A 151 35.33 0.57 -26.39
N SER A 152 35.88 1.60 -27.02
CA SER A 152 35.23 2.89 -27.29
C SER A 152 33.97 2.79 -28.15
N GLU A 153 33.72 1.63 -28.76
CA GLU A 153 32.55 1.32 -29.60
C GLU A 153 31.33 0.80 -28.82
N MET A 154 31.47 0.40 -27.55
CA MET A 154 30.35 -0.06 -26.70
C MET A 154 29.44 1.10 -26.23
N ARG A 155 29.21 2.08 -27.11
CA ARG A 155 28.35 3.26 -26.92
C ARG A 155 26.87 2.94 -27.09
N PHE A 156 26.54 1.72 -27.47
CA PHE A 156 25.15 1.29 -27.68
C PHE A 156 24.60 0.51 -26.50
N LEU A 157 25.46 -0.02 -25.62
CA LEU A 157 25.05 -0.88 -24.51
C LEU A 157 24.32 -0.05 -23.46
N ARG A 158 23.01 -0.29 -23.34
CA ARG A 158 22.08 0.42 -22.45
C ARG A 158 21.65 -0.43 -21.26
N GLU A 159 21.63 -1.75 -21.40
CA GLU A 159 21.07 -2.64 -20.38
C GLU A 159 21.97 -3.85 -20.11
N LEU A 160 22.33 -4.04 -18.84
CA LEU A 160 23.01 -5.22 -18.32
C LEU A 160 22.17 -5.81 -17.20
N ASN A 161 21.65 -7.03 -17.42
CA ASN A 161 20.92 -7.77 -16.40
C ASN A 161 21.73 -9.01 -15.97
N PHE A 162 22.14 -9.02 -14.70
CA PHE A 162 22.81 -10.13 -14.01
C PHE A 162 21.97 -10.67 -12.86
N SER A 163 20.69 -10.32 -12.76
CA SER A 163 19.82 -10.73 -11.65
C SER A 163 19.83 -12.25 -11.44
N GLU A 164 19.86 -12.72 -10.20
CA GLU A 164 19.95 -14.16 -9.88
C GLU A 164 21.17 -14.90 -10.47
N SER A 165 22.21 -14.18 -10.91
CA SER A 165 23.43 -14.79 -11.43
C SER A 165 24.45 -15.13 -10.33
N GLY A 166 25.42 -15.97 -10.67
CA GLY A 166 26.51 -16.35 -9.76
C GLY A 166 27.62 -15.31 -9.62
N ILE A 167 27.42 -14.08 -10.11
CA ILE A 167 28.49 -13.10 -10.28
C ILE A 167 29.06 -12.67 -8.92
N ARG A 168 30.40 -12.61 -8.85
CA ARG A 168 31.11 -12.26 -7.61
C ARG A 168 31.79 -10.89 -7.68
N GLU A 169 32.22 -10.51 -8.86
CA GLU A 169 32.94 -9.27 -9.12
C GLU A 169 32.61 -8.75 -10.52
N LEU A 170 32.61 -7.43 -10.64
CA LEU A 170 32.51 -6.71 -11.90
C LEU A 170 33.90 -6.13 -12.25
N PRO A 171 34.41 -6.30 -13.49
CA PRO A 171 35.64 -5.65 -13.90
C PRO A 171 35.45 -4.13 -13.88
N SER A 172 36.47 -3.39 -13.42
CA SER A 172 36.45 -1.92 -13.33
C SER A 172 36.17 -1.23 -14.66
N SER A 173 36.47 -1.88 -15.79
CA SER A 173 36.17 -1.38 -17.12
C SER A 173 34.69 -1.17 -17.39
N ILE A 174 33.76 -1.89 -16.73
CA ILE A 174 32.31 -1.60 -16.85
C ILE A 174 32.00 -0.15 -16.50
N GLY A 175 32.77 0.44 -15.58
CA GLY A 175 32.66 1.84 -15.21
C GLY A 175 32.89 2.85 -16.34
N SER A 176 33.42 2.40 -17.48
CA SER A 176 33.62 3.19 -18.69
C SER A 176 32.44 3.15 -19.67
N LEU A 177 31.36 2.43 -19.35
CA LEU A 177 30.17 2.32 -20.22
C LEU A 177 29.29 3.59 -20.09
N ILE A 178 29.60 4.59 -20.92
CA ILE A 178 28.95 5.92 -20.87
C ILE A 178 27.45 5.84 -21.17
N SER A 179 27.01 4.91 -22.00
CA SER A 179 25.62 4.83 -22.49
C SER A 179 24.74 3.86 -21.71
N LEU A 180 25.26 3.23 -20.64
CA LEU A 180 24.49 2.30 -19.84
C LEU A 180 23.39 3.05 -19.09
N GLU A 181 22.15 2.60 -19.24
CA GLU A 181 20.95 3.17 -18.60
C GLU A 181 20.44 2.29 -17.45
N THR A 182 20.69 0.99 -17.50
CA THR A 182 20.20 0.03 -16.50
C THR A 182 21.26 -1.01 -16.17
N LEU A 183 21.53 -1.18 -14.89
CA LEU A 183 22.36 -2.25 -14.33
C LEU A 183 21.58 -2.98 -13.25
N ASP A 184 21.28 -4.25 -13.49
CA ASP A 184 20.59 -5.11 -12.54
C ASP A 184 21.53 -6.21 -12.01
N LEU A 185 21.73 -6.20 -10.70
CA LEU A 185 22.53 -7.13 -9.91
C LEU A 185 21.68 -7.72 -8.76
N SER A 186 20.36 -7.71 -8.92
CA SER A 186 19.45 -8.22 -7.90
C SER A 186 19.68 -9.71 -7.64
N LYS A 187 19.45 -10.18 -6.41
CA LYS A 187 19.64 -11.57 -5.97
C LYS A 187 21.06 -12.13 -6.23
N CYS A 188 22.05 -11.27 -6.50
CA CYS A 188 23.46 -11.63 -6.60
C CYS A 188 24.10 -11.70 -5.21
N SER A 189 23.74 -12.74 -4.45
CA SER A 189 24.16 -12.92 -3.05
C SER A 189 25.68 -12.98 -2.80
N LYS A 190 26.49 -13.24 -3.84
CA LYS A 190 27.96 -13.30 -3.77
C LYS A 190 28.66 -12.01 -4.21
N PHE A 191 27.91 -11.03 -4.69
CA PHE A 191 28.44 -9.73 -5.11
C PHE A 191 28.48 -8.79 -3.90
N GLU A 192 29.67 -8.55 -3.34
CA GLU A 192 29.81 -7.85 -2.06
C GLU A 192 30.20 -6.37 -2.16
N LYS A 193 30.82 -5.96 -3.27
CA LYS A 193 31.31 -4.59 -3.47
C LYS A 193 31.51 -4.25 -4.95
N PHE A 194 31.37 -2.96 -5.26
CA PHE A 194 31.92 -2.40 -6.50
C PHE A 194 33.41 -2.05 -6.32
N PRO A 195 34.20 -2.01 -7.40
CA PRO A 195 35.49 -1.33 -7.40
C PRO A 195 35.37 0.14 -6.99
N ASP A 196 36.44 0.70 -6.43
CA ASP A 196 36.54 2.16 -6.25
C ASP A 196 36.42 2.85 -7.61
N ILE A 197 35.90 4.08 -7.63
CA ILE A 197 35.70 4.91 -8.83
C ILE A 197 34.88 4.26 -9.97
N PHE A 198 34.11 3.21 -9.67
CA PHE A 198 33.36 2.45 -10.69
C PHE A 198 32.36 3.28 -11.49
N PHE A 199 31.72 4.28 -10.89
CA PHE A 199 30.62 5.00 -11.56
C PHE A 199 31.03 6.29 -12.29
N VAL A 200 32.34 6.63 -12.32
CA VAL A 200 32.83 7.96 -12.78
C VAL A 200 32.36 8.36 -14.18
N ASN A 201 32.24 7.42 -15.14
CA ASN A 201 31.82 7.73 -16.51
C ASN A 201 30.36 7.34 -16.82
N MET A 202 29.63 6.74 -15.89
CA MET A 202 28.29 6.16 -16.12
C MET A 202 27.17 7.21 -16.00
N ARG A 203 27.32 8.36 -16.65
CA ARG A 203 26.45 9.54 -16.46
C ARG A 203 25.02 9.35 -16.96
N HIS A 204 24.75 8.34 -17.79
CA HIS A 204 23.43 8.01 -18.30
C HIS A 204 22.70 6.90 -17.53
N LEU A 205 23.31 6.33 -16.47
CA LEU A 205 22.70 5.26 -15.70
C LEU A 205 21.48 5.81 -14.95
N LYS A 206 20.30 5.29 -15.26
CA LYS A 206 19.02 5.69 -14.66
C LYS A 206 18.56 4.75 -13.56
N MET A 207 18.85 3.46 -13.70
CA MET A 207 18.39 2.43 -12.79
C MET A 207 19.55 1.54 -12.33
N LEU A 208 19.74 1.46 -11.01
CA LEU A 208 20.66 0.55 -10.37
C LEU A 208 19.87 -0.35 -9.40
N LEU A 209 19.75 -1.62 -9.74
CA LEU A 209 18.98 -2.60 -8.98
C LEU A 209 19.95 -3.57 -8.28
N LEU A 210 19.90 -3.61 -6.96
CA LEU A 210 20.77 -4.40 -6.08
C LEU A 210 19.95 -5.20 -5.05
N SER A 211 18.62 -5.28 -5.20
CA SER A 211 17.71 -5.99 -4.30
C SER A 211 18.19 -7.41 -4.01
N ASP A 212 18.13 -7.90 -2.78
CA ASP A 212 18.61 -9.24 -2.38
C ASP A 212 20.09 -9.54 -2.74
N SER A 213 20.93 -8.53 -2.98
CA SER A 213 22.36 -8.74 -3.25
C SER A 213 23.21 -8.83 -1.98
N GLY A 214 24.42 -9.38 -2.10
CA GLY A 214 25.39 -9.46 -1.01
C GLY A 214 26.12 -8.14 -0.70
N ILE A 215 25.70 -7.03 -1.31
CA ILE A 215 26.40 -5.74 -1.29
C ILE A 215 26.55 -5.23 0.14
N ARG A 216 27.77 -4.80 0.51
CA ARG A 216 28.08 -4.28 1.84
C ARG A 216 28.19 -2.76 1.87
N GLU A 217 28.67 -2.17 0.78
CA GLU A 217 28.82 -0.74 0.61
C GLU A 217 28.79 -0.34 -0.87
N LEU A 218 28.40 0.90 -1.13
CA LEU A 218 28.51 1.54 -2.44
C LEU A 218 29.75 2.47 -2.45
N PRO A 219 30.46 2.59 -3.59
CA PRO A 219 31.59 3.50 -3.70
C PRO A 219 31.11 4.96 -3.74
N THR A 220 31.91 5.89 -3.22
CA THR A 220 31.59 7.34 -3.22
C THR A 220 31.31 7.90 -4.61
N SER A 221 31.92 7.29 -5.65
CA SER A 221 31.65 7.63 -7.06
C SER A 221 30.19 7.51 -7.50
N ILE A 222 29.29 6.94 -6.68
CA ILE A 222 27.84 6.95 -6.96
C ILE A 222 27.29 8.37 -7.16
N GLU A 223 27.93 9.38 -6.56
CA GLU A 223 27.59 10.79 -6.78
C GLU A 223 27.81 11.28 -8.23
N CYS A 224 28.57 10.52 -9.03
CA CYS A 224 28.82 10.80 -10.45
C CYS A 224 27.66 10.34 -11.37
N LEU A 225 26.67 9.62 -10.85
CA LEU A 225 25.54 9.13 -11.61
C LEU A 225 24.49 10.24 -11.82
N GLU A 226 24.80 11.14 -12.75
CA GLU A 226 24.01 12.36 -13.00
C GLU A 226 22.57 12.08 -13.45
N ALA A 227 22.30 10.95 -14.11
CA ALA A 227 20.97 10.55 -14.57
C ALA A 227 20.27 9.52 -13.67
N LEU A 228 20.83 9.16 -12.50
CA LEU A 228 20.24 8.10 -11.66
C LEU A 228 18.90 8.55 -11.13
N GLU A 229 17.85 7.80 -11.45
CA GLU A 229 16.47 8.05 -11.02
C GLU A 229 16.04 7.03 -9.95
N TRP A 230 16.49 5.78 -10.08
CA TRP A 230 16.04 4.65 -9.27
C TRP A 230 17.22 3.86 -8.69
N LEU A 231 17.25 3.73 -7.36
CA LEU A 231 18.21 2.90 -6.62
C LEU A 231 17.47 1.94 -5.68
N SER A 232 17.59 0.63 -5.93
CA SER A 232 17.02 -0.41 -5.06
C SER A 232 18.11 -1.20 -4.36
N LEU A 233 18.06 -1.25 -3.04
CA LEU A 233 18.95 -1.96 -2.12
C LEU A 233 18.13 -2.72 -1.06
N ASP A 234 16.88 -3.07 -1.38
CA ASP A 234 16.03 -3.83 -0.48
C ASP A 234 16.57 -5.24 -0.25
N ASN A 235 16.32 -5.80 0.92
CA ASN A 235 16.79 -7.11 1.35
C ASN A 235 18.33 -7.27 1.33
N CYS A 236 19.09 -6.17 1.24
CA CYS A 236 20.55 -6.17 1.38
C CYS A 236 20.97 -6.24 2.86
N SER A 237 20.90 -7.44 3.44
CA SER A 237 21.10 -7.67 4.88
C SER A 237 22.51 -7.36 5.41
N ASN A 238 23.48 -7.09 4.54
CA ASN A 238 24.86 -6.72 4.91
C ASN A 238 25.17 -5.24 4.61
N PHE A 239 24.23 -4.48 4.06
CA PHE A 239 24.43 -3.08 3.69
C PHE A 239 24.24 -2.19 4.93
N GLU A 240 25.33 -1.81 5.58
CA GLU A 240 25.27 -1.12 6.88
C GLU A 240 25.28 0.42 6.79
N LYS A 241 25.77 0.98 5.68
CA LYS A 241 25.97 2.42 5.49
C LYS A 241 25.81 2.82 4.03
N PHE A 242 25.18 3.98 3.81
CA PHE A 242 25.24 4.67 2.52
C PHE A 242 26.56 5.46 2.41
N PRO A 243 27.19 5.57 1.23
CA PRO A 243 28.43 6.32 1.08
C PRO A 243 28.27 7.80 1.41
N GLU A 244 29.34 8.40 1.94
CA GLU A 244 29.44 9.85 2.07
C GLU A 244 29.57 10.48 0.68
N ILE A 245 28.56 11.25 0.28
CA ILE A 245 28.53 11.98 -0.99
C ILE A 245 28.71 13.47 -0.72
N GLN A 246 29.40 14.15 -1.62
CA GLN A 246 29.70 15.59 -1.54
C GLN A 246 28.97 16.38 -2.64
N LYS A 247 28.61 15.71 -3.74
CA LYS A 247 27.85 16.29 -4.85
C LYS A 247 26.37 15.93 -4.78
N ASN A 248 25.50 16.86 -5.16
CA ASN A 248 24.07 16.62 -5.25
C ASN A 248 23.74 15.62 -6.37
N MET A 249 22.90 14.64 -6.04
CA MET A 249 22.32 13.68 -6.99
C MET A 249 20.97 14.23 -7.48
N GLU A 250 21.02 15.07 -8.52
CA GLU A 250 19.90 15.89 -8.99
C GLU A 250 18.80 15.14 -9.75
N ASN A 251 18.84 13.82 -9.86
CA ASN A 251 17.79 13.05 -10.53
C ASN A 251 17.24 11.89 -9.70
N LEU A 252 17.89 11.53 -8.58
CA LEU A 252 17.47 10.38 -7.78
C LEU A 252 16.12 10.70 -7.14
N CYS A 253 15.07 10.00 -7.58
CA CYS A 253 13.71 10.19 -7.09
C CYS A 253 13.25 9.02 -6.20
N TYR A 254 13.84 7.83 -6.35
CA TYR A 254 13.46 6.63 -5.60
C TYR A 254 14.68 5.96 -4.97
N LEU A 255 14.62 5.74 -3.65
CA LEU A 255 15.60 4.98 -2.89
C LEU A 255 14.89 3.95 -2.02
N ASN A 256 15.11 2.67 -2.31
CA ASN A 256 14.62 1.55 -1.50
C ASN A 256 15.77 0.94 -0.69
N LEU A 257 15.63 0.95 0.63
CA LEU A 257 16.56 0.38 1.60
C LEU A 257 15.85 -0.63 2.53
N GLU A 258 14.66 -1.10 2.17
CA GLU A 258 13.87 -2.02 2.99
C GLU A 258 14.66 -3.27 3.39
N ASN A 259 14.48 -3.75 4.62
CA ASN A 259 15.15 -4.95 5.14
C ASN A 259 16.69 -4.92 4.98
N SER A 260 17.30 -3.73 4.95
CA SER A 260 18.76 -3.56 4.95
C SER A 260 19.31 -3.44 6.38
N ALA A 261 20.62 -3.62 6.53
CA ALA A 261 21.33 -3.47 7.80
C ALA A 261 21.74 -2.02 8.12
N ILE A 262 21.16 -1.03 7.43
CA ILE A 262 21.49 0.38 7.57
C ILE A 262 21.38 0.82 9.04
N LYS A 263 22.46 1.40 9.58
CA LYS A 263 22.53 1.80 11.00
C LYS A 263 22.07 3.24 11.24
N GLU A 264 22.31 4.11 10.27
CA GLU A 264 21.97 5.53 10.35
C GLU A 264 21.61 6.11 8.99
N ILE A 265 20.69 7.07 9.02
CA ILE A 265 20.43 8.00 7.91
C ILE A 265 21.08 9.33 8.30
N SER A 266 22.06 9.81 7.53
CA SER A 266 22.92 10.94 7.90
C SER A 266 22.94 12.05 6.83
N CYS A 267 24.01 12.83 6.76
CA CYS A 267 24.12 14.03 5.92
C CYS A 267 24.03 13.77 4.41
N TRP A 268 24.29 12.54 3.94
CA TRP A 268 24.15 12.19 2.52
C TRP A 268 22.74 12.46 1.98
N THR A 269 21.72 12.41 2.83
CA THR A 269 20.34 12.76 2.45
C THR A 269 20.19 14.21 1.95
N SER A 270 21.03 15.13 2.42
CA SER A 270 21.00 16.54 2.00
C SER A 270 21.38 16.74 0.53
N HIS A 271 22.11 15.78 -0.03
CA HIS A 271 22.54 15.77 -1.42
C HIS A 271 21.53 15.09 -2.36
N LEU A 272 20.50 14.42 -1.82
CA LEU A 272 19.43 13.76 -2.57
C LEU A 272 18.24 14.70 -2.81
N THR A 273 18.52 15.85 -3.43
CA THR A 273 17.59 17.01 -3.48
C THR A 273 16.24 16.77 -4.17
N ARG A 274 16.15 15.75 -5.05
CA ARG A 274 14.93 15.35 -5.77
C ARG A 274 14.33 14.02 -5.30
N LEU A 275 14.83 13.46 -4.21
CA LEU A 275 14.30 12.21 -3.68
C LEU A 275 12.83 12.40 -3.32
N GLN A 276 11.96 11.60 -3.93
CA GLN A 276 10.50 11.61 -3.73
C GLN A 276 10.07 10.48 -2.80
N SER A 277 10.68 9.30 -2.92
CA SER A 277 10.34 8.15 -2.11
C SER A 277 11.58 7.55 -1.44
N LEU A 278 11.48 7.38 -0.13
CA LEU A 278 12.47 6.68 0.69
C LEU A 278 11.79 5.56 1.46
N LEU A 279 12.11 4.31 1.11
CA LEU A 279 11.57 3.12 1.76
C LEU A 279 12.61 2.53 2.72
N LEU A 280 12.23 2.37 3.99
CA LEU A 280 13.08 1.89 5.09
C LEU A 280 12.35 0.85 5.96
N ASN A 281 11.31 0.21 5.42
CA ASN A 281 10.59 -0.85 6.13
C ASN A 281 11.56 -1.98 6.53
N ASP A 282 11.35 -2.58 7.70
CA ASP A 282 12.14 -3.69 8.24
C ASP A 282 13.65 -3.39 8.44
N CYS A 283 14.06 -2.11 8.46
CA CYS A 283 15.42 -1.69 8.84
C CYS A 283 15.65 -1.82 10.36
N LYS A 284 15.80 -3.06 10.86
CA LYS A 284 15.92 -3.36 12.29
C LYS A 284 17.18 -2.82 12.96
N ASN A 285 18.24 -2.54 12.20
CA ASN A 285 19.49 -1.98 12.74
C ASN A 285 19.53 -0.45 12.75
N LEU A 286 18.52 0.21 12.17
CA LEU A 286 18.46 1.66 12.07
C LEU A 286 18.21 2.25 13.46
N ARG A 287 19.21 2.96 14.00
CA ARG A 287 19.12 3.61 15.31
C ARG A 287 18.84 5.10 15.22
N PHE A 288 19.43 5.74 14.20
CA PHE A 288 19.42 7.19 14.05
C PHE A 288 18.89 7.59 12.68
N PHE A 289 17.83 8.40 12.69
CA PHE A 289 17.41 9.16 11.51
C PHE A 289 17.82 10.61 11.72
N ASN A 290 19.06 10.94 11.30
CA ASN A 290 19.71 12.24 11.43
C ASN A 290 19.88 12.91 10.05
N SER A 291 18.78 13.36 9.45
CA SER A 291 18.87 14.16 8.23
C SER A 291 19.17 15.62 8.58
N SER A 292 20.42 16.05 8.53
CA SER A 292 20.75 17.47 8.50
C SER A 292 20.37 18.04 7.13
N LEU A 293 19.13 18.55 7.00
CA LEU A 293 18.62 19.43 5.92
C LEU A 293 18.08 18.79 4.62
N GLN A 294 16.91 19.30 4.21
CA GLN A 294 16.47 19.56 2.82
C GLN A 294 16.15 18.38 1.87
N LEU A 295 15.50 17.31 2.34
CA LEU A 295 14.68 16.46 1.46
C LEU A 295 13.44 17.25 0.97
N LYS A 296 13.65 18.34 0.23
CA LYS A 296 12.61 19.31 -0.20
C LYS A 296 11.54 18.66 -1.05
N SER A 297 11.92 17.61 -1.77
CA SER A 297 11.10 16.91 -2.75
C SER A 297 10.53 15.59 -2.22
N LEU A 298 10.82 15.19 -0.97
CA LEU A 298 10.39 13.89 -0.46
C LEU A 298 8.89 13.91 -0.22
N GLU A 299 8.18 13.01 -0.88
CA GLU A 299 6.73 12.90 -0.88
C GLU A 299 6.27 11.77 0.05
N SER A 300 7.05 10.71 0.15
CA SER A 300 6.72 9.54 0.96
C SER A 300 7.94 8.97 1.69
N CYS A 301 7.79 8.69 2.98
CA CYS A 301 8.77 7.95 3.76
C CYS A 301 8.09 6.88 4.61
N PHE A 302 8.59 5.65 4.52
CA PHE A 302 8.05 4.49 5.24
C PHE A 302 9.13 3.88 6.11
N LEU A 303 8.87 3.85 7.42
CA LEU A 303 9.74 3.29 8.45
C LEU A 303 8.91 2.30 9.30
N ASN A 304 8.39 1.26 8.66
CA ASN A 304 7.69 0.19 9.38
C ASN A 304 8.70 -0.82 9.93
N ASN A 305 8.45 -1.39 11.11
CA ASN A 305 9.27 -2.43 11.74
C ASN A 305 10.75 -2.02 12.00
N CYS A 306 11.04 -0.73 12.14
CA CYS A 306 12.36 -0.23 12.55
C CYS A 306 12.48 -0.27 14.09
N SER A 307 12.58 -1.46 14.67
CA SER A 307 12.46 -1.65 16.13
C SER A 307 13.54 -0.94 16.97
N ASN A 308 14.76 -0.80 16.45
CA ASN A 308 15.86 -0.10 17.15
C ASN A 308 15.93 1.40 16.87
N LEU A 309 14.95 1.99 16.18
CA LEU A 309 14.94 3.44 15.92
C LEU A 309 14.73 4.20 17.24
N GLU A 310 15.79 4.80 17.75
CA GLU A 310 15.79 5.54 19.02
C GLU A 310 15.54 7.02 18.78
N ILE A 311 16.30 7.62 17.85
CA ILE A 311 16.26 9.06 17.57
C ILE A 311 15.78 9.32 16.15
N PHE A 312 14.72 10.10 16.07
CA PHE A 312 14.24 10.72 14.83
C PHE A 312 14.40 12.25 15.00
N SER A 313 15.53 12.81 14.56
CA SER A 313 16.05 14.08 15.10
C SER A 313 15.45 15.37 14.52
N GLU A 314 15.73 16.48 15.22
CA GLU A 314 15.11 17.81 15.11
C GLU A 314 15.38 18.56 13.79
N SER A 315 16.35 18.17 12.97
CA SER A 315 16.75 18.94 11.78
C SER A 315 15.87 18.72 10.54
N CYS A 316 14.68 19.34 10.58
CA CYS A 316 13.94 19.88 9.42
C CYS A 316 13.54 18.92 8.28
N PHE A 317 12.32 18.39 8.37
CA PHE A 317 11.57 17.75 7.28
C PHE A 317 10.81 18.78 6.39
N LEU A 318 10.77 18.50 5.08
CA LEU A 318 9.67 18.72 4.10
C LEU A 318 8.99 20.11 3.94
N ASN A 319 9.66 21.10 3.34
CA ASN A 319 9.02 22.39 3.02
C ASN A 319 8.11 22.42 1.76
N ASN A 320 8.05 21.37 0.91
CA ASN A 320 7.25 21.42 -0.33
C ASN A 320 6.89 20.02 -0.93
N CYS A 321 6.06 19.23 -0.26
CA CYS A 321 5.54 17.98 -0.82
C CYS A 321 4.25 18.25 -1.60
N SER A 322 4.18 17.91 -2.90
CA SER A 322 2.93 18.12 -3.66
C SER A 322 2.52 17.05 -4.67
N ASN A 323 3.20 15.91 -4.83
CA ASN A 323 2.67 14.80 -5.63
C ASN A 323 2.74 13.45 -4.89
N LEU A 324 2.07 12.43 -5.45
CA LEU A 324 1.76 11.14 -4.83
C LEU A 324 2.00 10.02 -5.86
N GLU A 325 2.63 8.92 -5.44
CA GLU A 325 2.21 7.53 -5.73
C GLU A 325 2.88 6.54 -4.76
N ILE A 326 2.17 5.46 -4.44
CA ILE A 326 2.69 4.24 -3.79
C ILE A 326 2.36 3.13 -4.78
N PHE A 327 3.36 2.42 -5.28
CA PHE A 327 3.11 1.12 -5.90
C PHE A 327 3.17 0.06 -4.81
N SER A 328 2.21 -0.86 -4.79
CA SER A 328 2.50 -2.19 -4.25
C SER A 328 3.48 -2.90 -5.20
N GLU A 329 4.29 -3.85 -4.72
CA GLU A 329 5.22 -4.60 -5.58
C GLU A 329 4.53 -5.21 -6.82
N GLU A 330 3.23 -5.56 -6.72
CA GLU A 330 2.42 -6.12 -7.80
C GLU A 330 2.07 -5.09 -8.90
N ASP A 331 2.08 -3.79 -8.60
CA ASP A 331 1.72 -2.73 -9.56
C ASP A 331 2.93 -2.24 -10.41
N MET A 332 4.16 -2.62 -10.02
CA MET A 332 5.42 -2.18 -10.67
C MET A 332 5.78 -2.93 -11.95
N GLU A 333 5.33 -4.18 -12.12
CA GLU A 333 5.53 -4.90 -13.38
C GLU A 333 4.72 -4.27 -14.53
N HIS A 334 3.61 -3.61 -14.21
CA HIS A 334 2.74 -2.92 -15.16
C HIS A 334 3.12 -1.47 -15.45
N SER A 335 4.03 -0.86 -14.67
CA SER A 335 4.38 0.56 -14.79
C SER A 335 5.58 0.85 -15.72
N LYS A 336 6.16 -0.17 -16.36
CA LYS A 336 7.15 -0.03 -17.45
C LYS A 336 6.53 0.73 -18.64
N GLY A 337 6.64 2.07 -18.63
CA GLY A 337 6.36 2.91 -19.81
C GLY A 337 5.52 4.17 -19.61
N LEU A 338 5.10 4.52 -18.39
CA LEU A 338 4.29 5.75 -18.20
C LEU A 338 5.15 7.00 -17.99
N SER A 339 4.80 8.08 -18.69
CA SER A 339 5.43 9.40 -18.59
C SER A 339 5.03 10.13 -17.30
N LEU A 340 6.03 10.72 -16.63
CA LEU A 340 5.92 11.54 -15.40
C LEU A 340 4.89 12.69 -15.46
N ARG A 341 4.43 13.09 -16.66
CA ARG A 341 3.54 14.26 -16.84
C ARG A 341 2.06 13.99 -16.61
N GLU A 342 1.61 12.74 -16.58
CA GLU A 342 0.18 12.40 -16.46
C GLU A 342 -0.27 12.12 -15.01
N ARG A 343 0.64 12.17 -14.01
CA ARG A 343 0.40 11.74 -12.61
C ARG A 343 0.11 12.85 -11.58
N ARG A 344 -0.48 13.97 -11.99
CA ARG A 344 -0.81 15.06 -11.04
C ARG A 344 -2.12 14.78 -10.29
N ILE A 345 -2.05 14.49 -8.98
CA ILE A 345 -2.99 14.87 -7.90
C ILE A 345 -2.38 14.47 -6.53
N TYR A 346 -1.88 15.47 -5.78
CA TYR A 346 -1.69 15.63 -4.31
C TYR A 346 -1.43 14.39 -3.38
N LEU A 347 -0.40 14.40 -2.50
CA LEU A 347 -0.41 14.30 -1.00
C LEU A 347 0.92 13.75 -0.38
N GLY A 348 1.53 14.44 0.61
CA GLY A 348 2.70 13.92 1.37
C GLY A 348 2.34 12.99 2.56
N ARG A 349 3.05 11.85 2.72
CA ARG A 349 2.81 10.78 3.73
C ARG A 349 4.08 10.43 4.53
N LEU A 350 3.96 10.40 5.86
CA LEU A 350 4.96 9.82 6.77
C LEU A 350 4.32 8.66 7.53
N GLU A 351 4.96 7.50 7.50
CA GLU A 351 4.51 6.30 8.20
C GLU A 351 5.63 5.66 9.02
N LEU A 352 5.39 5.57 10.32
CA LEU A 352 6.23 4.96 11.34
C LEU A 352 5.38 3.90 12.02
N SER A 353 5.62 2.61 11.78
CA SER A 353 4.83 1.56 12.44
C SER A 353 5.74 0.56 13.13
N ASN A 354 5.37 0.09 14.33
CA ASN A 354 6.14 -0.90 15.09
C ASN A 354 7.59 -0.45 15.38
N CYS A 355 7.79 0.84 15.64
CA CYS A 355 9.09 1.37 16.10
C CYS A 355 9.16 1.28 17.63
N GLU A 356 9.59 0.12 18.13
CA GLU A 356 9.56 -0.22 19.57
C GLU A 356 10.34 0.73 20.47
N ASN A 357 11.45 1.29 19.97
CA ASN A 357 12.34 2.18 20.73
C ASN A 357 12.14 3.68 20.46
N LEU A 358 11.16 4.07 19.64
CA LEU A 358 10.95 5.48 19.28
C LEU A 358 10.43 6.27 20.48
N GLU A 359 11.25 7.18 21.03
CA GLU A 359 10.90 7.95 22.23
C GLU A 359 10.17 9.27 21.92
N THR A 360 10.57 9.95 20.85
CA THR A 360 10.05 11.28 20.50
C THR A 360 9.92 11.45 19.00
N LEU A 361 9.03 12.37 18.62
CA LEU A 361 8.92 12.90 17.26
C LEU A 361 9.50 14.33 17.25
N PRO A 362 10.16 14.75 16.17
CA PRO A 362 10.82 16.04 16.11
C PRO A 362 9.82 17.19 15.95
N ASN A 363 10.16 18.33 16.56
CA ASN A 363 9.38 19.56 16.43
C ASN A 363 9.35 20.13 15.00
N SER A 364 10.18 19.62 14.09
CA SER A 364 10.15 20.04 12.71
C SER A 364 9.01 19.44 11.88
N ILE A 365 8.32 18.39 12.36
CA ILE A 365 7.15 17.83 11.68
C ILE A 365 6.06 18.89 11.46
N GLY A 366 5.92 19.83 12.40
CA GLY A 366 5.01 20.96 12.30
C GLY A 366 5.27 21.92 11.12
N MET A 367 6.50 21.95 10.61
CA MET A 367 6.89 22.84 9.50
C MET A 367 6.64 22.21 8.12
N THR A 368 6.06 21.02 8.08
CA THR A 368 5.89 20.24 6.84
C THR A 368 4.57 20.56 6.11
N ARG A 369 4.42 20.03 4.89
CA ARG A 369 3.11 19.96 4.18
C ARG A 369 2.51 18.56 4.18
N LEU A 370 2.73 17.80 5.27
CA LEU A 370 2.18 16.46 5.40
C LEU A 370 0.67 16.46 5.40
N ARG A 371 0.09 15.53 4.64
CA ARG A 371 -1.35 15.26 4.65
C ARG A 371 -1.73 14.02 5.44
N ARG A 372 -0.80 13.07 5.57
CA ARG A 372 -0.98 11.86 6.37
C ARG A 372 0.22 11.65 7.28
N LEU A 373 -0.03 11.62 8.58
CA LEU A 373 0.94 11.26 9.61
C LEU A 373 0.44 10.01 10.32
N LEU A 374 1.15 8.90 10.13
CA LEU A 374 0.78 7.60 10.65
C LEU A 374 1.91 7.11 11.56
N VAL A 375 1.67 7.04 12.86
CA VAL A 375 2.62 6.60 13.88
C VAL A 375 1.94 5.51 14.70
N ARG A 376 2.23 4.24 14.40
CA ARG A 376 1.49 3.10 14.96
C ARG A 376 2.37 2.19 15.78
N ASN A 377 1.86 1.67 16.88
CA ASN A 377 2.55 0.65 17.69
C ASN A 377 3.97 1.09 18.09
N CYS A 378 4.14 2.34 18.51
CA CYS A 378 5.39 2.92 19.00
C CYS A 378 5.30 3.12 20.52
N PRO A 379 5.47 2.08 21.35
CA PRO A 379 5.07 2.08 22.76
C PRO A 379 5.88 3.01 23.66
N LYS A 380 7.07 3.46 23.23
CA LYS A 380 7.89 4.45 23.94
C LYS A 380 7.62 5.91 23.54
N LEU A 381 6.71 6.16 22.61
CA LEU A 381 6.36 7.51 22.19
C LEU A 381 5.47 8.17 23.25
N HIS A 382 6.08 8.82 24.23
CA HIS A 382 5.36 9.34 25.40
C HIS A 382 4.55 10.62 25.14
N LYS A 383 4.91 11.42 24.13
CA LYS A 383 4.26 12.70 23.81
C LYS A 383 4.34 13.00 22.31
N LEU A 384 3.31 13.65 21.76
CA LEU A 384 3.36 14.27 20.43
C LEU A 384 3.96 15.69 20.50
N PRO A 385 4.65 16.17 19.46
CA PRO A 385 5.32 17.46 19.49
C PRO A 385 4.33 18.62 19.38
N ASP A 386 4.53 19.69 20.16
CA ASP A 386 3.63 20.87 20.19
C ASP A 386 3.61 21.60 18.83
N SER A 387 4.65 21.39 18.02
CA SER A 387 4.75 21.90 16.65
C SER A 387 3.66 21.44 15.68
N LEU A 388 2.92 20.34 15.98
CA LEU A 388 1.89 19.79 15.09
C LEU A 388 0.85 20.82 14.63
N ARG A 389 0.64 21.89 15.41
CA ARG A 389 -0.19 23.05 15.01
C ARG A 389 0.15 23.63 13.64
N GLY A 390 1.41 23.57 13.21
CA GLY A 390 1.84 24.08 11.92
C GLY A 390 1.21 23.35 10.73
N LEU A 391 0.63 22.15 10.96
CA LEU A 391 -0.06 21.35 9.96
C LEU A 391 -1.56 21.66 9.84
N GLN A 392 -2.05 22.72 10.48
CA GLN A 392 -3.47 23.06 10.61
C GLN A 392 -4.27 23.12 9.29
N HIS A 393 -3.61 23.46 8.18
CA HIS A 393 -4.24 23.64 6.87
C HIS A 393 -3.93 22.51 5.87
N CYS A 394 -3.16 21.49 6.26
CA CYS A 394 -2.73 20.42 5.35
C CYS A 394 -3.01 19.01 5.89
N LEU A 395 -2.91 18.76 7.19
CA LEU A 395 -3.07 17.40 7.71
C LEU A 395 -4.52 16.92 7.58
N GLU A 396 -4.72 15.83 6.85
CA GLU A 396 -6.02 15.21 6.61
C GLU A 396 -6.21 13.93 7.42
N GLN A 397 -5.11 13.23 7.73
CA GLN A 397 -5.13 12.00 8.50
C GLN A 397 -4.02 11.99 9.56
N LEU A 398 -4.44 11.76 10.80
CA LEU A 398 -3.55 11.51 11.93
C LEU A 398 -3.89 10.15 12.54
N ASP A 399 -2.91 9.27 12.59
CA ASP A 399 -3.02 7.97 13.24
C ASP A 399 -1.88 7.82 14.23
N VAL A 400 -2.19 7.73 15.52
CA VAL A 400 -1.23 7.58 16.63
C VAL A 400 -1.55 6.33 17.46
N SER A 401 -2.12 5.30 16.82
CA SER A 401 -2.62 4.12 17.53
C SER A 401 -1.51 3.29 18.18
N GLY A 402 -1.74 2.73 19.36
CA GLY A 402 -0.80 1.80 20.02
C GLY A 402 0.50 2.45 20.48
N CYS A 403 0.51 3.76 20.77
CA CYS A 403 1.70 4.50 21.17
C CYS A 403 1.83 4.69 22.70
N SER A 404 0.98 4.04 23.50
CA SER A 404 0.95 4.18 24.96
C SER A 404 0.77 5.62 25.47
N LEU A 405 0.15 6.50 24.67
CA LEU A 405 -0.06 7.91 25.04
C LEU A 405 -0.96 8.03 26.28
N MET A 406 -0.58 8.89 27.23
CA MET A 406 -1.33 9.16 28.47
C MET A 406 -2.04 10.52 28.41
N ALA A 407 -2.77 10.88 29.48
CA ALA A 407 -3.34 12.22 29.64
C ALA A 407 -2.26 13.32 29.48
N GLY A 408 -2.53 14.36 28.69
CA GLY A 408 -1.57 15.43 28.38
C GLY A 408 -0.51 15.08 27.32
N ALA A 409 -0.49 13.85 26.80
CA ALA A 409 0.43 13.45 25.73
C ALA A 409 0.01 14.00 24.35
N ILE A 410 -1.28 14.27 24.18
CA ILE A 410 -1.85 14.96 23.02
C ILE A 410 -1.85 16.47 23.32
N PRO A 411 -1.18 17.32 22.51
CA PRO A 411 -1.17 18.77 22.71
C PRO A 411 -2.58 19.37 22.70
N ASP A 412 -2.86 20.31 23.61
CA ASP A 412 -4.15 21.01 23.68
C ASP A 412 -4.49 21.75 22.39
N ASP A 413 -3.47 22.17 21.62
CA ASP A 413 -3.65 22.86 20.34
C ASP A 413 -3.91 21.91 19.15
N LEU A 414 -3.96 20.58 19.35
CA LEU A 414 -4.23 19.62 18.26
C LEU A 414 -5.58 19.90 17.57
N TRP A 415 -6.52 20.51 18.30
CA TRP A 415 -7.86 20.84 17.81
C TRP A 415 -7.89 22.00 16.80
N CYS A 416 -6.74 22.64 16.55
CA CYS A 416 -6.55 23.61 15.47
C CYS A 416 -6.31 22.95 14.10
N LEU A 417 -6.28 21.62 14.00
CA LEU A 417 -6.10 20.89 12.73
C LEU A 417 -7.35 20.94 11.83
N PHE A 418 -7.69 22.11 11.29
CA PHE A 418 -8.94 22.37 10.55
C PHE A 418 -9.15 21.49 9.31
N SER A 419 -8.08 20.92 8.73
CA SER A 419 -8.17 20.03 7.57
C SER A 419 -8.32 18.55 7.92
N LEU A 420 -8.26 18.21 9.21
CA LEU A 420 -8.25 16.82 9.66
C LEU A 420 -9.59 16.15 9.36
N ARG A 421 -9.53 15.03 8.63
CA ARG A 421 -10.68 14.20 8.24
C ARG A 421 -10.75 12.89 9.01
N SER A 422 -9.60 12.37 9.42
CA SER A 422 -9.50 11.10 10.15
C SER A 422 -8.53 11.22 11.30
N LEU A 423 -8.98 10.86 12.51
CA LEU A 423 -8.18 10.77 13.72
C LEU A 423 -8.28 9.36 14.31
N ASN A 424 -7.15 8.69 14.50
CA ASN A 424 -7.08 7.40 15.18
C ASN A 424 -6.12 7.50 16.37
N VAL A 425 -6.65 7.30 17.57
CA VAL A 425 -5.92 7.30 18.85
C VAL A 425 -6.10 5.97 19.60
N SER A 426 -6.53 4.92 18.89
CA SER A 426 -6.82 3.60 19.48
C SER A 426 -5.60 2.98 20.18
N GLY A 427 -5.81 2.17 21.22
CA GLY A 427 -4.75 1.44 21.92
C GLY A 427 -3.81 2.34 22.73
N ASN A 428 -4.28 3.52 23.14
CA ASN A 428 -3.56 4.44 24.02
C ASN A 428 -4.21 4.50 25.41
N ASN A 429 -3.49 5.02 26.40
CA ASN A 429 -3.92 5.10 27.80
C ASN A 429 -4.53 6.47 28.16
N ILE A 430 -5.26 7.07 27.22
CA ILE A 430 -5.95 8.36 27.38
C ILE A 430 -7.21 8.19 28.25
N ASP A 431 -7.48 9.16 29.13
CA ASP A 431 -8.60 9.14 30.07
C ASP A 431 -9.82 9.94 29.59
N CYS A 432 -9.61 11.01 28.83
CA CYS A 432 -10.64 11.73 28.09
C CYS A 432 -10.11 12.22 26.74
N ILE A 433 -11.02 12.48 25.82
CA ILE A 433 -10.74 13.32 24.65
C ILE A 433 -11.07 14.77 25.04
N PRO A 434 -10.14 15.73 24.88
CA PRO A 434 -10.42 17.13 25.15
C PRO A 434 -11.61 17.66 24.35
N GLY A 435 -12.43 18.51 24.98
CA GLY A 435 -13.63 19.10 24.37
C GLY A 435 -13.38 19.99 23.15
N GLY A 436 -12.12 20.40 22.92
CA GLY A 436 -11.72 21.14 21.72
C GLY A 436 -11.99 20.40 20.41
N ILE A 437 -12.20 19.07 20.43
CA ILE A 437 -12.55 18.26 19.25
C ILE A 437 -13.74 18.79 18.45
N ILE A 438 -14.65 19.52 19.10
CA ILE A 438 -15.79 20.20 18.44
C ILE A 438 -15.36 21.20 17.36
N HIS A 439 -14.13 21.75 17.44
CA HIS A 439 -13.59 22.70 16.48
C HIS A 439 -13.07 22.04 15.18
N LEU A 440 -12.91 20.71 15.15
CA LEU A 440 -12.49 19.96 13.97
C LEU A 440 -13.64 19.79 12.97
N SER A 441 -14.04 20.89 12.32
CA SER A 441 -15.18 20.99 11.40
C SER A 441 -15.15 20.11 10.15
N ARG A 442 -14.01 19.47 9.85
CA ARG A 442 -13.85 18.54 8.72
C ARG A 442 -13.65 17.09 9.15
N LEU A 443 -13.68 16.80 10.46
CA LEU A 443 -13.44 15.46 10.98
C LEU A 443 -14.62 14.55 10.60
N ILE A 444 -14.33 13.48 9.86
CA ILE A 444 -15.31 12.50 9.37
C ILE A 444 -15.24 11.21 10.20
N SER A 445 -14.04 10.83 10.65
CA SER A 445 -13.80 9.57 11.34
C SER A 445 -12.94 9.76 12.59
N LEU A 446 -13.40 9.20 13.72
CA LEU A 446 -12.71 9.15 15.00
C LEU A 446 -12.64 7.70 15.51
N SER A 447 -11.43 7.19 15.75
CA SER A 447 -11.20 5.86 16.31
C SER A 447 -10.42 5.95 17.62
N MET A 448 -10.92 5.31 18.65
CA MET A 448 -10.47 5.32 20.04
C MET A 448 -10.63 3.91 20.66
N ASN A 449 -10.49 2.87 19.85
CA ASN A 449 -10.67 1.49 20.32
C ASN A 449 -9.58 1.13 21.34
N HIS A 450 -9.87 0.32 22.35
CA HIS A 450 -8.94 -0.17 23.36
C HIS A 450 -8.21 0.93 24.13
N CYS A 451 -8.88 2.07 24.31
CA CYS A 451 -8.45 3.08 25.27
C CYS A 451 -8.97 2.69 26.65
N LEU A 452 -8.18 1.89 27.38
CA LEU A 452 -8.61 1.24 28.62
C LEU A 452 -8.99 2.22 29.73
N MET A 453 -8.39 3.42 29.72
CA MET A 453 -8.62 4.46 30.71
C MET A 453 -9.70 5.47 30.29
N LEU A 454 -10.26 5.36 29.08
CA LEU A 454 -11.20 6.33 28.53
C LEU A 454 -12.52 6.31 29.31
N LYS A 455 -12.76 7.37 30.08
CA LYS A 455 -13.96 7.53 30.91
C LYS A 455 -15.07 8.22 30.13
N GLU A 456 -14.78 9.30 29.44
CA GLU A 456 -15.80 10.14 28.81
C GLU A 456 -15.46 10.48 27.36
N ILE A 457 -16.51 10.69 26.57
CA ILE A 457 -16.44 11.26 25.23
C ILE A 457 -17.14 12.63 25.28
N PRO A 458 -16.46 13.73 24.93
CA PRO A 458 -17.03 15.08 24.97
C PRO A 458 -18.07 15.28 23.86
N GLU A 459 -18.62 16.49 23.75
CA GLU A 459 -19.39 16.88 22.57
C GLU A 459 -18.55 16.78 21.29
N LEU A 460 -19.15 16.22 20.24
CA LEU A 460 -18.47 15.89 18.99
C LEU A 460 -18.84 16.84 17.85
N PRO A 461 -17.94 17.06 16.87
CA PRO A 461 -18.22 17.94 15.72
C PRO A 461 -19.33 17.35 14.83
N SER A 462 -20.20 18.22 14.30
CA SER A 462 -21.32 17.83 13.42
C SER A 462 -20.89 17.20 12.08
N SER A 463 -19.63 17.34 11.69
CA SER A 463 -19.03 16.71 10.51
C SER A 463 -18.76 15.22 10.70
N LEU A 464 -18.77 14.72 11.94
CA LEU A 464 -18.39 13.35 12.26
C LEU A 464 -19.43 12.37 11.70
N ARG A 465 -18.93 11.29 11.11
CA ARG A 465 -19.75 10.21 10.53
C ARG A 465 -19.44 8.86 11.15
N ARG A 466 -18.19 8.65 11.57
CA ARG A 466 -17.74 7.38 12.14
C ARG A 466 -17.08 7.59 13.48
N ILE A 467 -17.55 6.85 14.47
CA ILE A 467 -16.99 6.78 15.82
C ILE A 467 -16.76 5.32 16.17
N ALA A 468 -15.54 4.97 16.56
CA ALA A 468 -15.23 3.64 17.07
C ALA A 468 -14.53 3.75 18.43
N ALA A 469 -15.10 3.14 19.47
CA ALA A 469 -14.58 3.09 20.84
C ALA A 469 -14.78 1.69 21.45
N ARG A 470 -14.50 0.64 20.68
CA ARG A 470 -14.58 -0.76 21.12
C ARG A 470 -13.55 -1.04 22.21
N GLY A 471 -13.83 -1.96 23.13
CA GLY A 471 -12.85 -2.38 24.15
C GLY A 471 -12.44 -1.28 25.14
N CYS A 472 -13.31 -0.30 25.40
CA CYS A 472 -13.11 0.76 26.38
C CYS A 472 -13.97 0.49 27.63
N PRO A 473 -13.52 -0.33 28.59
CA PRO A 473 -14.37 -0.82 29.70
C PRO A 473 -14.90 0.28 30.62
N LEU A 474 -14.15 1.38 30.81
CA LEU A 474 -14.60 2.48 31.68
C LEU A 474 -15.76 3.29 31.06
N LEU A 475 -15.85 3.34 29.73
CA LEU A 475 -16.96 3.98 29.02
C LEU A 475 -18.27 3.19 29.15
N GLU A 476 -18.19 1.89 29.43
CA GLU A 476 -19.34 0.99 29.57
C GLU A 476 -20.26 1.42 30.72
N THR A 477 -19.69 1.90 31.83
CA THR A 477 -20.47 2.37 32.99
C THR A 477 -21.39 3.56 32.65
N LEU A 478 -21.02 4.36 31.65
CA LEU A 478 -21.70 5.57 31.22
C LEU A 478 -22.64 5.38 30.03
N SER A 479 -22.46 4.29 29.26
CA SER A 479 -23.30 3.95 28.09
C SER A 479 -24.77 3.67 28.42
N SER A 480 -25.09 3.41 29.68
CA SER A 480 -26.44 3.10 30.17
C SER A 480 -27.32 4.32 30.45
N ASP A 481 -26.75 5.53 30.55
CA ASP A 481 -27.51 6.77 30.77
C ASP A 481 -27.85 7.45 29.44
N ALA A 482 -29.15 7.60 29.15
CA ALA A 482 -29.65 8.31 27.97
C ALA A 482 -29.22 9.80 27.92
N LYS A 483 -28.75 10.37 29.04
CA LYS A 483 -28.28 11.75 29.14
C LYS A 483 -26.79 11.92 28.86
N HIS A 484 -26.05 10.85 28.55
CA HIS A 484 -24.62 10.94 28.27
C HIS A 484 -24.34 11.82 27.03
N PRO A 485 -23.31 12.71 27.05
CA PRO A 485 -22.99 13.65 25.97
C PRO A 485 -22.79 13.01 24.58
N LEU A 486 -22.35 11.74 24.57
CA LEU A 486 -22.27 10.93 23.35
C LEU A 486 -23.64 10.88 22.65
N TRP A 487 -24.69 10.47 23.38
CA TRP A 487 -26.05 10.25 22.85
C TRP A 487 -26.73 11.55 22.44
N SER A 488 -26.44 12.68 23.12
CA SER A 488 -26.95 14.00 22.74
C SER A 488 -26.25 14.57 21.50
N SER A 489 -24.97 14.23 21.28
CA SER A 489 -24.19 14.64 20.10
C SER A 489 -24.54 13.82 18.86
N LEU A 490 -24.98 12.57 19.03
CA LEU A 490 -25.31 11.66 17.93
C LEU A 490 -26.27 12.31 16.92
N PRO A 491 -27.48 12.79 17.25
CA PRO A 491 -28.39 13.31 16.23
C PRO A 491 -27.81 14.50 15.45
N ASN A 492 -26.90 15.29 16.03
CA ASN A 492 -26.24 16.40 15.34
C ASN A 492 -25.11 15.94 14.41
N CYS A 493 -24.34 14.93 14.80
CA CYS A 493 -23.35 14.27 13.91
C CYS A 493 -24.05 13.56 12.74
N LEU A 494 -25.21 12.99 13.01
CA LEU A 494 -25.97 12.13 12.09
C LEU A 494 -26.96 12.91 11.18
N LYS A 495 -27.28 14.18 11.51
CA LYS A 495 -28.22 15.06 10.77
C LYS A 495 -27.69 15.58 9.43
N SER A 496 -26.38 15.62 9.23
CA SER A 496 -25.72 16.32 8.12
C SER A 496 -25.83 15.60 6.76
N ILE A 497 -26.99 15.03 6.45
CA ILE A 497 -27.31 14.42 5.16
C ILE A 497 -28.06 15.47 4.32
N SER A 498 -27.31 16.39 3.73
CA SER A 498 -27.77 17.15 2.56
C SER A 498 -27.64 16.24 1.35
N ILE A 499 -28.77 15.87 0.73
CA ILE A 499 -28.82 15.02 -0.47
C ILE A 499 -28.26 15.75 -1.72
N GLN A 500 -27.95 17.05 -1.64
CA GLN A 500 -27.64 17.87 -2.82
C GLN A 500 -26.16 17.91 -3.26
N ASP A 501 -25.22 17.31 -2.52
CA ASP A 501 -23.79 17.36 -2.86
C ASP A 501 -23.22 16.07 -3.49
N PHE A 502 -23.97 15.34 -4.33
CA PHE A 502 -23.43 14.12 -4.94
C PHE A 502 -23.57 14.04 -6.47
N PRO A 503 -22.45 13.90 -7.23
CA PRO A 503 -22.49 13.51 -8.63
C PRO A 503 -22.93 12.06 -8.76
N THR A 504 -23.77 11.79 -9.76
CA THR A 504 -24.54 10.57 -10.04
C THR A 504 -23.70 9.34 -10.45
N SER A 505 -22.61 9.05 -9.75
CA SER A 505 -21.83 7.82 -9.91
C SER A 505 -22.16 6.83 -8.79
N SER A 506 -22.50 5.60 -9.19
CA SER A 506 -22.92 4.48 -8.35
C SER A 506 -21.91 4.04 -7.27
N TYR A 507 -20.66 4.52 -7.32
CA TYR A 507 -19.62 4.17 -6.35
C TYR A 507 -19.72 4.92 -5.00
N TRP A 508 -20.39 6.08 -4.94
CA TRP A 508 -20.40 6.93 -3.73
C TRP A 508 -21.62 6.75 -2.82
N ARG A 509 -22.60 5.92 -3.19
CA ARG A 509 -23.75 5.60 -2.32
C ARG A 509 -23.36 4.77 -1.08
N TYR A 510 -22.22 4.08 -1.12
CA TYR A 510 -21.82 3.06 -0.14
C TYR A 510 -21.10 3.58 1.12
N TYR A 511 -20.72 4.86 1.18
CA TYR A 511 -19.97 5.46 2.30
C TYR A 511 -20.83 6.26 3.30
N ASN A 512 -22.16 6.15 3.19
CA ASN A 512 -23.08 7.20 3.68
C ASN A 512 -23.85 6.90 4.96
N LEU A 513 -23.68 5.70 5.55
CA LEU A 513 -24.26 5.43 6.87
C LEU A 513 -23.30 5.95 7.93
N SER A 514 -23.83 6.79 8.80
CA SER A 514 -23.08 7.23 9.96
C SER A 514 -23.17 6.16 11.04
N GLU A 515 -22.01 5.73 11.54
CA GLU A 515 -21.84 4.54 12.36
C GLU A 515 -21.12 4.90 13.65
N VAL A 516 -21.65 4.37 14.76
CA VAL A 516 -21.06 4.51 16.08
C VAL A 516 -20.90 3.13 16.69
N VAL A 517 -19.68 2.80 17.09
CA VAL A 517 -19.39 1.53 17.74
C VAL A 517 -18.82 1.80 19.12
N ILE A 518 -19.47 1.28 20.15
CA ILE A 518 -19.12 1.47 21.56
C ILE A 518 -19.05 0.12 22.27
N PRO A 519 -18.51 0.06 23.51
CA PRO A 519 -18.49 -1.17 24.29
C PRO A 519 -19.89 -1.75 24.46
N GLY A 520 -20.03 -3.06 24.27
CA GLY A 520 -21.32 -3.73 24.18
C GLY A 520 -21.57 -4.77 25.26
N SER A 521 -20.74 -4.88 26.30
CA SER A 521 -20.79 -5.94 27.32
C SER A 521 -22.14 -6.08 28.05
N ARG A 522 -22.99 -5.04 28.02
CA ARG A 522 -24.35 -5.02 28.60
C ARG A 522 -25.48 -5.21 27.58
N GLY A 523 -25.17 -5.44 26.31
CA GLY A 523 -26.14 -5.55 25.24
C GLY A 523 -26.80 -4.22 24.86
N ILE A 524 -28.05 -4.30 24.39
CA ILE A 524 -28.85 -3.13 23.97
C ILE A 524 -29.26 -2.31 25.21
N PRO A 525 -29.04 -0.98 25.25
CA PRO A 525 -29.38 -0.15 26.40
C PRO A 525 -30.87 -0.21 26.79
N GLU A 526 -31.17 -0.12 28.09
CA GLU A 526 -32.53 -0.31 28.60
C GLU A 526 -33.53 0.76 28.13
N TRP A 527 -33.06 1.98 27.90
CA TRP A 527 -33.87 3.11 27.43
C TRP A 527 -34.29 2.97 25.96
N ILE A 528 -33.77 1.98 25.23
CA ILE A 528 -34.20 1.67 23.87
C ILE A 528 -35.59 1.05 23.88
N SER A 529 -36.52 1.73 23.22
CA SER A 529 -37.94 1.42 23.20
C SER A 529 -38.29 0.08 22.55
N HIS A 530 -37.57 -0.31 21.49
CA HIS A 530 -37.81 -1.58 20.81
C HIS A 530 -36.53 -2.42 20.77
N LYS A 531 -36.57 -3.62 21.34
CA LYS A 531 -35.45 -4.55 21.41
C LYS A 531 -35.91 -5.98 21.16
N SER A 532 -35.07 -6.78 20.53
CA SER A 532 -35.32 -8.19 20.20
C SER A 532 -34.03 -8.99 20.42
N MET A 533 -34.18 -10.27 20.79
CA MET A 533 -33.07 -11.23 20.76
C MET A 533 -32.89 -11.74 19.33
N GLY A 534 -31.63 -11.96 18.94
CA GLY A 534 -31.27 -12.35 17.59
C GLY A 534 -30.98 -11.16 16.66
N ASP A 535 -30.91 -11.46 15.37
CA ASP A 535 -30.44 -10.58 14.30
C ASP A 535 -31.56 -9.82 13.58
N GLU A 536 -32.81 -9.96 14.01
CA GLU A 536 -33.94 -9.28 13.38
C GLU A 536 -34.92 -8.67 14.41
N ILE A 537 -35.49 -7.54 14.04
CA ILE A 537 -36.54 -6.86 14.81
C ILE A 537 -37.54 -6.19 13.87
N THR A 538 -38.83 -6.28 14.20
CA THR A 538 -39.92 -5.60 13.49
C THR A 538 -40.70 -4.73 14.48
N ILE A 539 -40.95 -3.49 14.11
CA ILE A 539 -41.70 -2.51 14.92
C ILE A 539 -42.88 -1.96 14.13
N ASP A 540 -43.93 -1.55 14.84
CA ASP A 540 -45.04 -0.79 14.25
C ASP A 540 -44.67 0.71 14.22
N LEU A 541 -44.91 1.36 13.09
CA LEU A 541 -44.70 2.78 12.89
C LEU A 541 -45.91 3.59 13.38
N PRO A 542 -45.69 4.80 13.93
CA PRO A 542 -46.78 5.71 14.27
C PRO A 542 -47.67 6.03 13.07
N LYS A 543 -48.95 6.32 13.31
CA LYS A 543 -49.83 6.86 12.28
C LYS A 543 -49.28 8.20 11.77
N ASN A 544 -49.29 8.39 10.46
CA ASN A 544 -48.79 9.56 9.75
C ASN A 544 -47.29 9.83 9.95
N TRP A 545 -46.48 8.80 10.26
CA TRP A 545 -45.03 8.94 10.47
C TRP A 545 -44.28 9.65 9.32
N PHE A 546 -44.83 9.60 8.10
CA PHE A 546 -44.25 10.19 6.89
C PHE A 546 -44.56 11.68 6.71
N GLU A 547 -45.54 12.23 7.43
CA GLU A 547 -45.91 13.65 7.42
C GLU A 547 -45.33 14.41 8.62
N ASP A 548 -44.82 13.68 9.61
CA ASP A 548 -44.22 14.27 10.79
C ASP A 548 -42.84 14.85 10.49
N ASN A 549 -42.78 16.17 10.32
CA ASN A 549 -41.53 16.92 10.12
C ASN A 549 -40.62 16.95 11.37
N ASN A 550 -41.12 16.50 12.52
CA ASN A 550 -40.30 16.30 13.71
C ASN A 550 -39.66 14.91 13.72
N PHE A 551 -40.17 13.93 13.00
CA PHE A 551 -39.52 12.62 12.88
C PHE A 551 -38.26 12.74 12.00
N LEU A 552 -37.10 12.40 12.54
CA LEU A 552 -35.81 12.55 11.86
C LEU A 552 -35.35 11.24 11.21
N GLY A 553 -35.69 10.10 11.80
CA GLY A 553 -35.28 8.77 11.32
C GLY A 553 -35.13 7.76 12.45
N PHE A 554 -34.39 6.70 12.17
CA PHE A 554 -34.20 5.54 13.05
C PHE A 554 -32.75 5.46 13.52
N ALA A 555 -32.55 5.18 14.81
CA ALA A 555 -31.30 4.63 15.32
C ALA A 555 -31.45 3.11 15.42
N LEU A 556 -30.58 2.39 14.73
CA LEU A 556 -30.56 0.95 14.62
C LEU A 556 -29.42 0.41 15.47
N PHE A 557 -29.73 -0.44 16.45
CA PHE A 557 -28.77 -0.97 17.41
C PHE A 557 -28.51 -2.44 17.12
N CYS A 558 -27.24 -2.83 17.11
CA CYS A 558 -26.78 -4.19 16.88
C CYS A 558 -25.72 -4.56 17.93
N HIS A 559 -26.10 -5.43 18.87
CA HIS A 559 -25.18 -6.00 19.84
C HIS A 559 -24.60 -7.30 19.27
N HIS A 560 -23.28 -7.35 19.14
CA HIS A 560 -22.56 -8.51 18.63
C HIS A 560 -21.43 -8.93 19.56
N VAL A 561 -21.21 -10.24 19.62
CA VAL A 561 -20.15 -10.89 20.38
C VAL A 561 -19.21 -11.65 19.45
N HIS A 562 -17.95 -11.79 19.85
CA HIS A 562 -16.97 -12.55 19.09
C HIS A 562 -17.22 -14.06 19.18
N VAL A 563 -17.05 -14.75 18.05
CA VAL A 563 -17.09 -16.21 17.97
C VAL A 563 -15.65 -16.72 17.78
N PRO A 564 -15.10 -17.52 18.71
CA PRO A 564 -13.75 -18.08 18.56
C PRO A 564 -13.61 -18.87 17.25
N LEU A 565 -12.68 -18.47 16.40
CA LEU A 565 -12.26 -19.24 15.24
C LEU A 565 -11.06 -20.12 15.61
N ASP A 566 -11.02 -21.35 15.12
CA ASP A 566 -9.92 -22.29 15.31
C ASP A 566 -8.59 -21.69 14.79
N ASP A 567 -7.48 -21.91 15.50
CA ASP A 567 -6.20 -21.24 15.25
C ASP A 567 -5.58 -21.56 13.87
N ASP A 568 -5.92 -22.70 13.26
CA ASP A 568 -5.49 -23.06 11.89
C ASP A 568 -6.26 -22.28 10.80
N ILE A 569 -7.47 -21.80 11.10
CA ILE A 569 -8.30 -21.01 10.16
C ILE A 569 -7.83 -19.55 10.13
N ARG A 570 -7.37 -19.02 11.28
CA ARG A 570 -6.80 -17.66 11.42
C ARG A 570 -5.59 -17.40 10.51
N LYS A 571 -4.81 -18.44 10.20
CA LYS A 571 -3.63 -18.33 9.32
C LYS A 571 -3.97 -18.31 7.83
N THR A 572 -5.17 -18.74 7.46
CA THR A 572 -5.50 -19.11 6.07
C THR A 572 -6.60 -18.23 5.46
N PHE A 573 -7.39 -17.51 6.27
CA PHE A 573 -8.54 -16.72 5.80
C PHE A 573 -8.48 -15.25 6.22
N TYR A 574 -8.85 -14.36 5.30
CA TYR A 574 -9.11 -12.95 5.56
C TYR A 574 -10.38 -12.81 6.40
N VAL A 575 -10.23 -12.52 7.70
CA VAL A 575 -11.37 -12.21 8.58
C VAL A 575 -11.91 -10.82 8.21
N ARG A 576 -13.20 -10.72 7.86
CA ARG A 576 -13.85 -9.43 7.59
C ARG A 576 -14.24 -8.75 8.90
N PHE A 577 -14.06 -7.42 8.94
CA PHE A 577 -14.04 -6.61 10.17
C PHE A 577 -15.34 -5.81 10.44
N PHE A 578 -16.44 -6.13 9.74
CA PHE A 578 -17.77 -5.59 10.05
C PHE A 578 -18.59 -6.59 10.89
N PRO A 579 -19.41 -6.12 11.84
CA PRO A 579 -20.23 -6.99 12.68
C PRO A 579 -21.40 -7.66 11.92
N PHE A 580 -21.74 -7.17 10.74
CA PHE A 580 -22.66 -7.78 9.78
C PHE A 580 -22.20 -7.46 8.34
N ASP A 581 -22.35 -8.42 7.43
CA ASP A 581 -22.01 -8.25 6.01
C ASP A 581 -23.16 -7.61 5.22
N THR A 582 -24.38 -7.63 5.77
CA THR A 582 -25.56 -6.99 5.15
C THR A 582 -26.51 -6.44 6.21
N LEU A 583 -26.76 -5.13 6.17
CA LEU A 583 -27.91 -4.52 6.86
C LEU A 583 -29.06 -4.44 5.86
N ARG A 584 -30.17 -5.11 6.19
CA ARG A 584 -31.38 -5.10 5.37
C ARG A 584 -32.50 -4.41 6.12
N LEU A 585 -33.01 -3.34 5.54
CA LEU A 585 -34.12 -2.55 6.06
C LEU A 585 -35.32 -2.74 5.15
N LEU A 586 -36.42 -3.22 5.73
CA LEU A 586 -37.67 -3.49 5.02
C LEU A 586 -38.79 -2.67 5.65
N ILE A 587 -39.73 -2.23 4.83
CA ILE A 587 -41.00 -1.67 5.29
C ILE A 587 -42.13 -2.54 4.76
N SER A 588 -43.14 -2.80 5.58
CA SER A 588 -44.22 -3.72 5.25
C SER A 588 -45.59 -3.10 5.51
N ASP A 589 -46.56 -3.54 4.72
CA ASP A 589 -47.98 -3.27 4.90
C ASP A 589 -48.75 -4.44 5.52
N GLY A 590 -48.04 -5.49 5.94
CA GLY A 590 -48.60 -6.72 6.50
C GLY A 590 -48.53 -7.92 5.56
N ASP A 591 -48.69 -7.71 4.24
CA ASP A 591 -48.73 -8.79 3.24
C ASP A 591 -47.52 -8.76 2.29
N GLN A 592 -46.92 -7.59 2.08
CA GLN A 592 -45.76 -7.38 1.22
C GLN A 592 -44.62 -6.67 1.98
N PHE A 593 -43.38 -6.91 1.56
CA PHE A 593 -42.20 -6.18 2.05
C PHE A 593 -41.59 -5.36 0.91
N GLY A 594 -41.51 -4.05 1.10
CA GLY A 594 -40.71 -3.14 0.29
C GLY A 594 -39.27 -3.09 0.83
N ASP A 595 -38.30 -3.18 -0.07
CA ASP A 595 -36.89 -3.03 0.28
C ASP A 595 -36.56 -1.54 0.38
N VAL A 596 -36.26 -1.07 1.60
CA VAL A 596 -35.95 0.33 1.88
C VAL A 596 -34.46 0.59 1.69
N GLU A 597 -33.63 -0.35 2.15
CA GLU A 597 -32.17 -0.32 1.97
C GLU A 597 -31.64 -1.75 2.14
N THR A 598 -30.87 -2.23 1.16
CA THR A 598 -30.04 -3.43 1.31
C THR A 598 -28.60 -3.02 1.07
N SER A 599 -27.85 -2.79 2.15
CA SER A 599 -26.44 -2.44 2.06
C SER A 599 -25.59 -3.69 2.27
N ARG A 600 -24.74 -4.03 1.29
CA ARG A 600 -23.66 -5.02 1.47
C ARG A 600 -22.41 -4.27 1.92
N SER A 601 -21.79 -4.68 3.03
CA SER A 601 -20.44 -4.23 3.33
C SER A 601 -19.49 -4.87 2.29
N ILE A 602 -18.65 -4.07 1.63
CA ILE A 602 -17.52 -4.58 0.83
C ILE A 602 -16.26 -3.78 1.21
N PRO A 603 -15.08 -4.39 1.05
CA PRO A 603 -14.08 -4.54 2.10
C PRO A 603 -13.38 -3.21 2.41
N ASN A 604 -12.98 -3.00 3.66
CA ASN A 604 -11.84 -2.10 3.88
C ASN A 604 -10.65 -2.67 3.10
N ARG A 605 -10.01 -1.80 2.31
CA ARG A 605 -8.77 -2.08 1.58
C ARG A 605 -7.79 -2.83 2.50
N ARG A 606 -7.02 -3.76 1.91
CA ARG A 606 -5.79 -4.35 2.47
C ARG A 606 -5.05 -3.26 3.26
N GLN A 607 -5.24 -3.22 4.57
CA GLN A 607 -4.41 -2.46 5.49
C GLN A 607 -3.84 -3.53 6.40
N ASP A 608 -2.56 -3.78 6.20
CA ASP A 608 -1.78 -4.73 6.96
C ASP A 608 -1.89 -4.43 8.45
N MET A 609 -2.76 -5.17 9.13
CA MET A 609 -2.74 -5.31 10.58
C MET A 609 -2.70 -6.79 10.89
N LYS A 610 -1.54 -7.41 10.61
CA LYS A 610 -1.25 -8.79 11.02
C LYS A 610 -1.16 -8.97 12.55
N ASN A 611 -1.24 -7.90 13.35
CA ASN A 611 -0.94 -7.94 14.80
C ASN A 611 -1.98 -7.30 15.76
N SER A 612 -3.16 -6.88 15.33
CA SER A 612 -4.15 -6.31 16.28
C SER A 612 -5.03 -7.40 16.91
N THR A 613 -4.65 -7.85 18.11
CA THR A 613 -5.44 -8.70 19.03
C THR A 613 -6.70 -8.03 19.59
N PHE A 614 -6.99 -6.82 19.14
CA PHE A 614 -8.01 -5.89 19.64
C PHE A 614 -9.46 -6.32 19.34
N PHE A 615 -9.73 -7.27 18.44
CA PHE A 615 -11.09 -7.40 17.88
C PHE A 615 -12.01 -8.46 18.53
N ALA A 616 -11.66 -9.00 19.69
CA ALA A 616 -12.44 -10.05 20.36
C ALA A 616 -13.54 -9.55 21.32
N ASP A 617 -13.69 -8.24 21.50
CA ASP A 617 -14.58 -7.67 22.53
C ASP A 617 -16.04 -7.53 22.05
N PRO A 618 -17.04 -7.81 22.92
CA PRO A 618 -18.44 -7.47 22.68
C PRO A 618 -18.62 -5.97 22.40
N ALA A 619 -19.40 -5.65 21.37
CA ALA A 619 -19.61 -4.27 20.96
C ALA A 619 -21.06 -3.98 20.55
N LEU A 620 -21.47 -2.75 20.78
CA LEU A 620 -22.76 -2.20 20.37
C LEU A 620 -22.54 -1.27 19.18
N THR A 621 -23.11 -1.64 18.04
CA THR A 621 -23.08 -0.83 16.82
C THR A 621 -24.39 -0.09 16.67
N VAL A 622 -24.31 1.21 16.41
CA VAL A 622 -25.45 2.10 16.21
C VAL A 622 -25.33 2.72 14.83
N VAL A 623 -26.37 2.52 14.02
CA VAL A 623 -26.47 3.06 12.66
C VAL A 623 -27.65 4.01 12.59
N TYR A 624 -27.44 5.18 12.01
CA TYR A 624 -28.53 6.11 11.74
C TYR A 624 -29.09 5.92 10.34
N PHE A 625 -30.40 5.77 10.26
CA PHE A 625 -31.13 5.71 9.01
C PHE A 625 -32.14 6.87 8.94
N PRO A 626 -31.91 7.89 8.09
CA PRO A 626 -32.75 9.08 8.08
C PRO A 626 -34.12 8.80 7.44
N GLN A 627 -35.18 9.41 7.97
CA GLN A 627 -36.54 9.30 7.41
C GLN A 627 -36.58 9.74 5.94
N ILE A 628 -35.82 10.79 5.57
CA ILE A 628 -35.76 11.31 4.20
C ILE A 628 -35.21 10.29 3.19
N ALA A 629 -34.42 9.30 3.62
CA ALA A 629 -33.93 8.24 2.74
C ALA A 629 -35.02 7.22 2.37
N ILE A 630 -36.14 7.17 3.10
CA ILE A 630 -37.26 6.31 2.73
C ILE A 630 -37.92 6.87 1.47
N SER A 631 -37.95 6.05 0.41
CA SER A 631 -38.59 6.33 -0.87
C SER A 631 -40.02 6.82 -0.68
N SER A 632 -40.43 7.80 -1.49
CA SER A 632 -41.78 8.38 -1.42
C SER A 632 -42.89 7.35 -1.67
N GLU A 633 -42.60 6.24 -2.35
CA GLU A 633 -43.57 5.16 -2.59
C GLU A 633 -44.01 4.45 -1.30
N TYR A 634 -43.18 4.50 -0.25
CA TYR A 634 -43.45 3.90 1.04
C TYR A 634 -44.06 4.88 2.05
N ARG A 635 -44.26 6.15 1.69
CA ARG A 635 -44.77 7.21 2.59
C ARG A 635 -46.30 7.22 2.64
N SER A 636 -46.88 6.21 3.27
CA SER A 636 -48.32 6.17 3.58
C SER A 636 -48.60 5.32 4.82
N ASN A 637 -49.77 5.49 5.43
CA ASN A 637 -50.23 4.68 6.56
C ASN A 637 -50.40 3.19 6.25
N ARG A 638 -50.38 2.82 4.97
CA ARG A 638 -50.38 1.41 4.55
C ARG A 638 -49.08 0.74 4.97
N TRP A 639 -47.95 1.43 4.84
CA TRP A 639 -46.64 0.93 5.24
C TRP A 639 -46.40 1.25 6.72
N ASN A 640 -46.90 0.36 7.57
CA ASN A 640 -46.99 0.59 9.01
C ASN A 640 -46.04 -0.28 9.84
N LYS A 641 -45.23 -1.14 9.22
CA LYS A 641 -44.22 -1.95 9.90
C LYS A 641 -42.84 -1.69 9.34
N PHE A 642 -41.87 -1.52 10.22
CA PHE A 642 -40.46 -1.37 9.85
C PHE A 642 -39.66 -2.52 10.43
N LYS A 643 -38.92 -3.22 9.58
CA LYS A 643 -38.10 -4.38 9.93
C LYS A 643 -36.63 -4.08 9.65
N ALA A 644 -35.77 -4.35 10.62
CA ALA A 644 -34.33 -4.34 10.47
C ALA A 644 -33.77 -5.76 10.66
N SER A 645 -32.92 -6.19 9.73
CA SER A 645 -32.20 -7.46 9.78
C SER A 645 -30.69 -7.24 9.64
N PHE A 646 -29.93 -7.80 10.58
CA PHE A 646 -28.47 -7.66 10.71
C PHE A 646 -27.79 -8.98 10.32
N LEU A 647 -27.68 -9.24 9.01
CA LEU A 647 -27.30 -10.55 8.50
C LEU A 647 -25.78 -10.71 8.37
N ALA A 648 -25.26 -11.81 8.89
CA ALA A 648 -23.88 -12.26 8.69
C ALA A 648 -23.85 -13.33 7.56
N SER A 649 -23.95 -12.92 6.30
CA SER A 649 -23.92 -13.87 5.17
C SER A 649 -22.49 -14.05 4.64
N PHE A 650 -21.95 -15.25 4.78
CA PHE A 650 -20.69 -15.63 4.17
C PHE A 650 -20.92 -16.61 3.00
N GLY A 651 -20.16 -16.43 1.91
CA GLY A 651 -20.05 -17.47 0.89
C GLY A 651 -19.43 -18.75 1.49
N PRO A 652 -19.47 -19.89 0.77
CA PRO A 652 -19.07 -21.20 1.29
C PRO A 652 -17.64 -21.26 1.86
N ASP A 653 -16.77 -20.31 1.52
CA ASP A 653 -15.36 -20.25 1.92
C ASP A 653 -15.06 -19.30 3.11
N PHE A 654 -16.05 -18.65 3.73
CA PHE A 654 -15.79 -17.69 4.83
C PHE A 654 -16.57 -18.05 6.10
N LYS A 655 -15.93 -17.94 7.28
CA LYS A 655 -16.58 -18.08 8.59
C LYS A 655 -16.65 -16.74 9.30
N ALA A 656 -17.81 -16.44 9.87
CA ALA A 656 -18.05 -15.25 10.70
C ALA A 656 -17.21 -15.28 11.98
N GLY A 657 -16.46 -14.21 12.26
CA GLY A 657 -15.81 -14.03 13.56
C GLY A 657 -16.74 -13.48 14.66
N TYR A 658 -18.03 -13.26 14.35
CA TYR A 658 -18.98 -12.60 15.25
C TYR A 658 -20.39 -13.18 15.13
N LYS A 659 -21.19 -13.01 16.18
CA LYS A 659 -22.61 -13.38 16.25
C LYS A 659 -23.39 -12.18 16.80
N VAL A 660 -24.49 -11.83 16.13
CA VAL A 660 -25.47 -10.87 16.66
C VAL A 660 -26.30 -11.55 17.74
N GLU A 661 -26.29 -11.02 18.96
CA GLU A 661 -27.07 -11.58 20.08
C GLU A 661 -28.42 -10.89 20.25
N SER A 662 -28.45 -9.59 19.99
CA SER A 662 -29.67 -8.79 20.09
C SER A 662 -29.58 -7.55 19.22
N CYS A 663 -30.73 -7.03 18.87
CA CYS A 663 -30.87 -5.81 18.08
C CYS A 663 -31.99 -4.92 18.63
N GLY A 664 -31.99 -3.65 18.23
CA GLY A 664 -32.98 -2.69 18.66
C GLY A 664 -33.22 -1.56 17.66
N ILE A 665 -34.36 -0.90 17.79
CA ILE A 665 -34.75 0.26 16.99
C ILE A 665 -35.28 1.35 17.91
N HIS A 666 -34.75 2.56 17.74
CA HIS A 666 -35.24 3.76 18.39
C HIS A 666 -35.61 4.82 17.36
N LEU A 667 -36.78 5.44 17.53
CA LEU A 667 -37.23 6.53 16.67
C LEU A 667 -36.63 7.84 17.18
N ILE A 668 -36.10 8.67 16.27
CA ILE A 668 -35.47 9.94 16.62
C ILE A 668 -36.39 11.08 16.19
N TYR A 669 -36.70 11.99 17.14
CA TYR A 669 -37.51 13.18 16.90
C TYR A 669 -36.73 14.47 17.20
N LYS A 670 -37.14 15.58 16.57
CA LYS A 670 -36.52 16.92 16.69
C LYS A 670 -36.76 17.57 18.05
N LYS A 671 -37.86 17.26 18.74
CA LYS A 671 -38.24 17.77 20.07
C LYS A 671 -38.87 16.67 20.91
N ALA A 672 -38.60 16.66 22.21
CA ALA A 672 -39.06 15.64 23.15
C ALA A 672 -40.51 15.80 23.66
N GLN A 673 -41.12 16.98 23.47
CA GLN A 673 -42.39 17.34 24.10
C GLN A 673 -43.62 16.60 23.54
N ASP A 674 -43.54 16.04 22.32
CA ASP A 674 -44.69 15.37 21.68
C ASP A 674 -44.77 13.86 22.03
N HIS A 675 -43.65 13.21 22.35
CA HIS A 675 -43.57 11.80 22.75
C HIS A 675 -42.47 11.55 23.81
N PRO A 676 -42.73 11.85 25.11
CA PRO A 676 -41.70 11.85 26.16
C PRO A 676 -41.08 10.47 26.47
N GLN A 677 -41.71 9.38 26.03
CA GLN A 677 -41.19 8.01 26.19
C GLN A 677 -40.37 7.51 24.99
N GLN A 678 -40.26 8.30 23.90
CA GLN A 678 -39.66 7.87 22.62
C GLN A 678 -38.63 8.86 22.05
N SER A 679 -38.22 9.87 22.81
CA SER A 679 -37.33 10.92 22.32
C SER A 679 -35.98 10.92 23.03
N LEU A 680 -34.88 10.79 22.28
CA LEU A 680 -33.57 11.31 22.69
C LEU A 680 -33.68 12.83 22.88
N GLN A 681 -33.35 13.34 24.07
CA GLN A 681 -33.45 14.77 24.40
C GLN A 681 -32.47 15.60 23.56
N LEU A 682 -32.95 16.18 22.46
CA LEU A 682 -32.29 17.29 21.77
C LEU A 682 -32.66 18.59 22.50
N PHE A 683 -31.84 19.04 23.44
CA PHE A 683 -31.99 20.40 23.98
C PHE A 683 -30.97 21.37 23.39
N ASN A 684 -31.51 22.52 23.00
CA ASN A 684 -30.83 23.68 22.43
C ASN A 684 -29.94 24.39 23.45
N VAL A 685 -28.78 24.82 22.96
CA VAL A 685 -28.15 26.14 23.14
C VAL A 685 -28.85 27.03 24.17
N LYS A 686 -28.20 27.27 25.33
CA LYS A 686 -28.48 28.47 26.12
C LYS A 686 -28.10 29.68 25.25
N ARG A 687 -29.10 30.31 24.61
CA ARG A 687 -29.01 31.72 24.25
C ARG A 687 -29.04 32.50 25.55
N SER A 688 -27.94 33.18 25.84
CA SER A 688 -27.92 34.32 26.73
C SER A 688 -28.93 35.34 26.23
N HIS A 689 -30.01 35.57 26.97
CA HIS A 689 -30.68 36.85 26.95
C HIS A 689 -30.74 37.36 28.39
N ASP A 690 -30.21 38.56 28.53
CA ASP A 690 -30.48 39.51 29.60
C ASP A 690 -31.95 39.42 30.04
N ASP A 691 -32.16 39.47 31.35
CA ASP A 691 -33.04 40.46 31.94
C ASP A 691 -32.58 40.70 33.39
N THR A 692 -32.02 41.90 33.57
CA THR A 692 -32.11 42.81 34.72
C THR A 692 -32.79 42.30 35.99
N GLU A 693 -32.08 42.37 37.12
CA GLU A 693 -32.66 42.78 38.40
C GLU A 693 -31.56 43.30 39.36
N ASP A 694 -31.60 44.61 39.57
CA ASP A 694 -31.34 45.38 40.79
C ASP A 694 -30.11 45.09 41.69
N HIS A 695 -29.12 45.98 41.53
CA HIS A 695 -28.19 46.35 42.59
C HIS A 695 -28.82 47.42 43.52
N PRO A 696 -28.89 47.21 44.85
CA PRO A 696 -28.96 48.32 45.77
C PRO A 696 -27.55 48.86 46.00
N HIS A 697 -27.37 50.13 45.70
CA HIS A 697 -26.25 50.95 46.13
C HIS A 697 -25.99 50.82 47.63
N HIS A 698 -24.75 50.53 48.02
CA HIS A 698 -24.19 51.15 49.22
C HIS A 698 -22.73 51.57 49.03
N LYS A 699 -22.55 52.87 49.24
CA LYS A 699 -21.31 53.64 49.36
C LYS A 699 -20.41 53.09 50.47
N LYS A 700 -19.14 52.82 50.17
CA LYS A 700 -17.96 53.60 50.60
C LYS A 700 -16.68 52.94 50.14
#